data_AF-A0A944ATA7-F1
#
_entry.id   AF-A0A944ATA7-F1
#
_cell.length_a   1.000
_cell.length_b   1.000
_cell.length_c   1.000
_cell.angle_alpha   90.00
_cell.angle_beta   90.00
_cell.angle_gamma   90.00
#
_symmetry.space_group_name_H-M   'P 1'
#
loop_
_entity.id
_entity.type
_entity.pdbx_description
1 polymer ?
#
loop_
_entity_poly.entity_id
_entity_poly.type
_entity_poly.pdbx_seq_one_letter_code
_entity_poly.pdbx_strand_id
1 'polypeptide(L)'
;VIVLTMNRKHQDKIQIEEDEDDTKAEHLDEWQKLVGTAAALSKISLNDDTTLYKDDPQLMHRAVAFCSNIKASNKIKNTFNVLNKDYADKLIETKDSHKYVQIESRHVDGSMNSQERNADIQWLKDTPTDSNDCRILCNVRCLSEGVDVPSLDAAIFLSPRKSQVEIVQSVGRVMRKSEGKKFGYLIIPVIVDATKEADKALEKNKDFQIVWSVACALRSHDDRFNLFVNNPDMDPSGNGSSGGSGGDSGGGNRGPIILDGDKFDFPQEDLTTQFYARMVQKVGDRRYWVQWAQDIAEIAERHINQITTKVETDKIAQDSFSKFIDGLHKNINKSITQQSAIEMLAQHIITKPVFEALFEGSEFIANNPISKSMQNILDIIDIKAANQEEEETLNRFYDSVKERASGVKTAEGRQKIIVELYDSFFKNAFPKMVEQLGIVYTPVEVVDFIINSVSYVLQKEFGRNISDENVNIIDPFTGTGTFIVRLLQSGLIRPEDFKRKYMHELRANEIVLLAYYIASINIENAYHSILNNEIFFSNDEKKYTPFGGICLTDTFQLAEENKNLFSEMFPVNSRRVQEQIDTPIHIVIGNPPYSIGQKSANDNAQNMHYEHLDKKIEETYVRESSAALSKACYDSYIKAFRWATDRLDPSCGGIIGFVTNGSWLDNNGLDGFRKCIEKDFEKIYVFNLRGNQRTSGELSRKEGGKIFGSGSRAPIAITILVKRKDKNTDKATIVYRDIGDYLTREQKLKIIRNTKSIENLEMTELHPNKDGDWINLRNDEFAEYIPIAPEKKFDVASKSIFNTFAIGVATNRDTWVYGFSKETVTKNMKSMISFYNEEVERNRGIENKELQSDSKKISWTRSLKKDAEKEILHSFDEEQYVESIYRPFAKEHLYYHKPFIESPGLWKQLFPSKKHSNLVICVSGVGGSKEFSPLIIDEIPCMDLVEKSQCFPLYYYKENEENQNALFDEFNKEKYIRHDGITDWILKQSRSIYGKSVEKEDIFYYVYGFLHSKEYRTKYAADLKKMLPRIPLVDKKEDFWAFSKAGRQLADLHLHYETVEPISGLDVKFTGDIGDEYDYFSVEKLRFPSKDKKDTIIYNSHITISGIPEKAYEYIVNGKSAIEWIMDRYQVTVDKDSGIKNDCNDWAKEHKKPRYIYDLILSIINVSCQTVDIVNSLPVISFDETENKDCLYKENDEDIYLSKVAIDKPVYK
;
A
#
# COMPACT_ATOMS: atom_id res chain seq x y z
N VAL A 1 -15.49 13.10 37.76
CA VAL A 1 -14.15 12.71 38.25
C VAL A 1 -13.26 13.93 38.19
N ILE A 2 -12.48 14.22 39.24
CA ILE A 2 -11.57 15.36 39.31
C ILE A 2 -10.13 14.83 39.36
N VAL A 3 -9.34 15.13 38.32
CA VAL A 3 -7.90 14.86 38.28
C VAL A 3 -7.18 16.18 38.59
N LEU A 4 -6.57 16.27 39.77
CA LEU A 4 -5.88 17.48 40.22
C LEU A 4 -4.39 17.40 39.86
N THR A 5 -3.89 18.23 38.96
CA THR A 5 -2.48 18.24 38.55
C THR A 5 -1.69 19.31 39.29
N MET A 6 -0.71 18.94 40.11
CA MET A 6 0.13 19.90 40.88
C MET A 6 1.55 19.99 40.31
N ASN A 7 2.18 21.18 40.40
CA ASN A 7 3.49 21.46 39.83
C ASN A 7 4.64 21.35 40.84
N ARG A 8 5.75 20.74 40.40
CA ARG A 8 7.00 20.59 41.17
C ARG A 8 7.89 21.84 41.24
N LYS A 9 7.60 22.96 40.56
CA LYS A 9 8.50 24.15 40.48
C LYS A 9 8.45 25.10 41.69
N HIS A 10 7.43 25.05 42.55
CA HIS A 10 7.30 25.97 43.71
C HIS A 10 7.96 25.48 45.01
N GLN A 11 9.04 24.69 44.89
CA GLN A 11 9.71 24.04 46.03
C GLN A 11 10.46 25.01 46.97
N ASP A 12 10.70 26.27 46.58
CA ASP A 12 11.58 27.18 47.33
C ASP A 12 10.91 28.06 48.40
N LYS A 13 9.59 27.96 48.62
CA LYS A 13 8.84 28.87 49.53
C LYS A 13 8.28 28.26 50.82
N ILE A 14 8.57 27.00 51.13
CA ILE A 14 8.06 26.34 52.35
C ILE A 14 9.26 25.85 53.19
N GLN A 15 9.69 26.65 54.17
CA GLN A 15 10.59 26.19 55.23
C GLN A 15 9.80 25.32 56.21
N ILE A 16 10.09 24.02 56.24
CA ILE A 16 9.73 23.11 57.33
C ILE A 16 11.02 22.87 58.11
N GLU A 17 11.05 23.25 59.39
CA GLU A 17 12.18 22.93 60.29
C GLU A 17 12.09 21.45 60.70
N GLU A 18 13.00 20.62 60.16
CA GLU A 18 13.80 19.54 60.82
C GLU A 18 14.26 18.44 59.81
N ASP A 19 15.59 18.21 59.82
CA ASP A 19 16.49 17.10 59.45
C ASP A 19 16.52 16.38 58.06
N GLU A 20 17.72 15.84 57.78
CA GLU A 20 18.39 15.54 56.50
C GLU A 20 17.90 14.32 55.67
N ASP A 21 18.38 14.27 54.41
CA ASP A 21 18.32 13.23 53.35
C ASP A 21 17.08 13.11 52.42
N ASP A 22 17.22 12.29 51.36
CA ASP A 22 16.39 12.07 50.14
C ASP A 22 14.85 11.92 50.34
N THR A 23 14.37 11.97 51.57
CA THR A 23 12.96 12.06 52.00
C THR A 23 12.32 13.43 51.72
N LYS A 24 13.10 14.50 51.47
CA LYS A 24 12.56 15.85 51.21
C LYS A 24 11.60 15.93 50.02
N ALA A 25 11.88 15.25 48.90
CA ALA A 25 11.05 15.33 47.69
C ALA A 25 9.71 14.57 47.85
N GLU A 26 9.73 13.38 48.45
CA GLU A 26 8.52 12.58 48.67
C GLU A 26 7.58 13.22 49.71
N HIS A 27 8.14 13.82 50.77
CA HIS A 27 7.34 14.53 51.77
C HIS A 27 6.64 15.78 51.21
N LEU A 28 7.27 16.46 50.25
CA LEU A 28 6.74 17.68 49.64
C LEU A 28 5.70 17.40 48.55
N ASP A 29 5.91 16.37 47.72
CA ASP A 29 4.91 15.90 46.75
C ASP A 29 3.62 15.43 47.47
N GLU A 30 3.76 14.73 48.60
CA GLU A 30 2.63 14.34 49.45
C GLU A 30 1.89 15.56 50.02
N TRP A 31 2.61 16.57 50.51
CA TRP A 31 2.01 17.80 51.03
C TRP A 31 1.18 18.52 49.95
N GLN A 32 1.72 18.68 48.74
CA GLN A 32 1.01 19.32 47.62
C GLN A 32 -0.26 18.55 47.19
N LYS A 33 -0.20 17.20 47.14
CA LYS A 33 -1.39 16.38 46.85
C LYS A 33 -2.51 16.61 47.87
N LEU A 34 -2.17 16.75 49.14
CA LEU A 34 -3.14 16.95 50.22
C LEU A 34 -3.70 18.37 50.23
N VAL A 35 -2.87 19.38 49.91
CA VAL A 35 -3.31 20.77 49.67
C VAL A 35 -4.34 20.84 48.53
N GLY A 36 -4.03 20.26 47.37
CA GLY A 36 -4.98 20.24 46.25
C GLY A 36 -6.27 19.49 46.61
N THR A 37 -6.16 18.42 47.39
CA THR A 37 -7.33 17.69 47.90
C THR A 37 -8.20 18.56 48.81
N ALA A 38 -7.61 19.33 49.71
CA ALA A 38 -8.33 20.26 50.59
C ALA A 38 -9.05 21.38 49.79
N ALA A 39 -8.41 21.89 48.74
CA ALA A 39 -9.02 22.86 47.82
C ALA A 39 -10.23 22.27 47.09
N ALA A 40 -10.12 21.03 46.60
CA ALA A 40 -11.23 20.33 45.93
C ALA A 40 -12.38 20.01 46.88
N LEU A 41 -12.11 19.63 48.14
CA LEU A 41 -13.14 19.43 49.17
C LEU A 41 -13.83 20.75 49.55
N SER A 42 -13.08 21.86 49.50
CA SER A 42 -13.62 23.22 49.67
C SER A 42 -14.36 23.74 48.43
N LYS A 43 -14.35 22.99 47.32
CA LYS A 43 -14.89 23.41 46.01
C LYS A 43 -14.31 24.75 45.54
N ILE A 44 -13.03 24.94 45.78
CA ILE A 44 -12.27 26.10 45.33
C ILE A 44 -11.53 25.72 44.05
N SER A 45 -11.72 26.52 43.00
CA SER A 45 -10.93 26.42 41.78
C SER A 45 -9.58 27.09 42.01
N LEU A 46 -8.49 26.36 41.82
CA LEU A 46 -7.13 26.89 41.96
C LEU A 46 -6.71 27.79 40.79
N ASN A 47 -7.52 27.86 39.71
CA ASN A 47 -7.24 28.61 38.47
C ASN A 47 -8.22 29.77 38.21
N ASP A 48 -8.96 30.24 39.22
CA ASP A 48 -10.01 31.27 39.09
C ASP A 48 -11.19 30.91 38.14
N ASP A 49 -11.31 29.65 37.70
CA ASP A 49 -12.45 29.20 36.91
C ASP A 49 -13.70 29.05 37.80
N THR A 50 -14.56 30.07 37.79
CA THR A 50 -15.78 30.16 38.62
C THR A 50 -16.94 29.29 38.13
N THR A 51 -16.77 28.56 37.02
CA THR A 51 -17.86 27.80 36.40
C THR A 51 -18.01 26.36 36.92
N LEU A 52 -16.93 25.77 37.44
CA LEU A 52 -16.87 24.33 37.72
C LEU A 52 -17.84 23.85 38.81
N TYR A 53 -17.94 24.59 39.92
CA TYR A 53 -18.78 24.27 41.07
C TYR A 53 -20.08 25.08 41.11
N LYS A 54 -20.38 25.82 40.04
CA LYS A 54 -21.55 26.72 39.97
C LYS A 54 -22.87 26.00 40.22
N ASP A 55 -22.97 24.75 39.77
CA ASP A 55 -24.18 23.93 39.91
C ASP A 55 -24.30 23.24 41.29
N ASP A 56 -23.20 23.18 42.07
CA ASP A 56 -23.13 22.54 43.38
C ASP A 56 -22.07 23.21 44.29
N PRO A 57 -22.36 24.39 44.88
CA PRO A 57 -21.36 25.20 45.61
C PRO A 57 -21.16 24.81 47.08
N GLN A 58 -21.93 23.87 47.63
CA GLN A 58 -21.83 23.48 49.05
C GLN A 58 -20.57 22.65 49.33
N LEU A 59 -19.91 22.89 50.47
CA LEU A 59 -18.67 22.19 50.85
C LEU A 59 -18.87 20.67 50.98
N MET A 60 -17.78 19.90 50.84
CA MET A 60 -17.80 18.45 51.08
C MET A 60 -17.47 18.16 52.55
N HIS A 61 -18.31 17.38 53.23
CA HIS A 61 -18.19 17.14 54.68
C HIS A 61 -17.71 15.72 55.03
N ARG A 62 -17.94 14.74 54.15
CA ARG A 62 -17.61 13.33 54.42
C ARG A 62 -16.80 12.73 53.28
N ALA A 63 -15.55 12.34 53.57
CA ALA A 63 -14.69 11.70 52.59
C ALA A 63 -13.95 10.46 53.12
N VAL A 64 -13.56 9.59 52.19
CA VAL A 64 -12.69 8.44 52.49
C VAL A 64 -11.44 8.52 51.61
N ALA A 65 -10.27 8.36 52.23
CA ALA A 65 -8.99 8.40 51.54
C ALA A 65 -8.36 7.01 51.45
N PHE A 66 -8.07 6.58 50.23
CA PHE A 66 -7.51 5.27 49.91
C PHE A 66 -5.98 5.35 49.73
N CYS A 67 -5.26 4.74 50.68
CA CYS A 67 -3.80 4.78 50.77
C CYS A 67 -3.16 3.42 50.39
N SER A 68 -1.89 3.42 50.00
CA SER A 68 -1.18 2.21 49.53
C SER A 68 -0.91 1.16 50.62
N ASN A 69 -0.60 1.58 51.84
CA ASN A 69 -0.32 0.73 52.99
C ASN A 69 -0.65 1.44 54.32
N ILE A 70 -0.61 0.71 55.44
CA ILE A 70 -1.02 1.21 56.77
C ILE A 70 -0.11 2.35 57.24
N LYS A 71 1.20 2.26 56.97
CA LYS A 71 2.17 3.32 57.30
C LYS A 71 1.84 4.63 56.57
N ALA A 72 1.56 4.55 55.27
CA ALA A 72 1.13 5.68 54.46
C ALA A 72 -0.20 6.27 54.94
N SER A 73 -1.17 5.40 55.28
CA SER A 73 -2.47 5.85 55.79
C SER A 73 -2.37 6.61 57.12
N ASN A 74 -1.50 6.17 58.04
CA ASN A 74 -1.24 6.88 59.29
C ASN A 74 -0.49 8.19 59.06
N LYS A 75 0.48 8.21 58.14
CA LYS A 75 1.22 9.42 57.74
C LYS A 75 0.28 10.47 57.16
N ILE A 76 -0.58 10.09 56.21
CA ILE A 76 -1.56 10.96 55.57
C ILE A 76 -2.56 11.51 56.57
N LYS A 77 -3.08 10.66 57.48
CA LYS A 77 -3.94 11.09 58.60
C LYS A 77 -3.27 12.20 59.44
N ASN A 78 -2.04 11.97 59.89
CA ASN A 78 -1.31 12.99 60.65
C ASN A 78 -1.12 14.28 59.84
N THR A 79 -0.79 14.14 58.55
CA THR A 79 -0.51 15.28 57.67
C THR A 79 -1.76 16.12 57.41
N PHE A 80 -2.93 15.51 57.17
CA PHE A 80 -4.21 16.23 57.05
C PHE A 80 -4.53 17.04 58.33
N ASN A 81 -4.27 16.47 59.51
CA ASN A 81 -4.54 17.16 60.78
C ASN A 81 -3.56 18.31 61.06
N VAL A 82 -2.32 18.23 60.54
CA VAL A 82 -1.33 19.30 60.62
C VAL A 82 -1.62 20.40 59.58
N LEU A 83 -1.96 20.02 58.35
CA LEU A 83 -2.39 20.94 57.27
C LEU A 83 -3.51 21.88 57.74
N ASN A 84 -4.48 21.38 58.50
CA ASN A 84 -5.59 22.18 59.00
C ASN A 84 -5.14 23.34 59.92
N LYS A 85 -3.96 23.26 60.54
CA LYS A 85 -3.38 24.34 61.37
C LYS A 85 -2.57 25.34 60.53
N ASP A 86 -1.63 24.88 59.71
CA ASP A 86 -0.70 25.77 58.99
C ASP A 86 -1.28 26.36 57.68
N TYR A 87 -2.20 25.66 57.04
CA TYR A 87 -2.78 26.06 55.76
C TYR A 87 -3.91 27.10 55.93
N ALA A 88 -4.62 27.05 57.06
CA ALA A 88 -5.58 28.08 57.44
C ALA A 88 -4.88 29.44 57.64
N ASP A 89 -3.77 29.45 58.37
CA ASP A 89 -3.05 30.70 58.69
C ASP A 89 -2.46 31.40 57.46
N LYS A 90 -2.06 30.67 56.41
CA LYS A 90 -1.50 31.24 55.17
C LYS A 90 -2.53 31.75 54.15
N LEU A 91 -3.80 31.34 54.24
CA LEU A 91 -4.87 31.75 53.31
C LEU A 91 -5.83 32.81 53.91
N ILE A 92 -5.84 32.98 55.23
CA ILE A 92 -6.67 33.98 55.96
C ILE A 92 -6.33 35.43 55.57
N GLU A 93 -5.20 35.70 54.91
CA GLU A 93 -4.92 37.03 54.31
C GLU A 93 -5.83 37.37 53.12
N THR A 94 -6.56 36.39 52.57
CA THR A 94 -7.63 36.61 51.58
C THR A 94 -9.00 36.61 52.28
N LYS A 95 -9.81 37.65 52.02
CA LYS A 95 -10.96 38.11 52.82
C LYS A 95 -12.21 37.18 52.92
N ASP A 96 -12.07 35.85 52.87
CA ASP A 96 -13.24 34.95 52.81
C ASP A 96 -13.05 33.65 53.65
N SER A 97 -12.93 33.79 54.98
CA SER A 97 -12.78 32.65 55.92
C SER A 97 -13.94 31.64 55.93
N HIS A 98 -15.07 31.97 55.28
CA HIS A 98 -16.30 31.15 55.28
C HIS A 98 -16.34 30.10 54.16
N LYS A 99 -15.31 29.99 53.30
CA LYS A 99 -15.31 29.10 52.12
C LYS A 99 -14.41 27.86 52.20
N TYR A 100 -13.75 27.60 53.33
CA TYR A 100 -12.78 26.49 53.47
C TYR A 100 -13.26 25.41 54.42
N VAL A 101 -12.99 24.15 54.07
CA VAL A 101 -13.27 23.03 54.98
C VAL A 101 -12.21 22.92 56.07
N GLN A 102 -12.63 22.68 57.31
CA GLN A 102 -11.78 22.31 58.42
C GLN A 102 -11.64 20.80 58.46
N ILE A 103 -10.45 20.29 58.11
CA ILE A 103 -10.23 18.86 57.95
C ILE A 103 -9.85 18.22 59.29
N GLU A 104 -10.66 17.26 59.74
CA GLU A 104 -10.29 16.31 60.78
C GLU A 104 -10.18 14.92 60.14
N SER A 105 -9.09 14.20 60.39
CA SER A 105 -8.85 12.89 59.80
C SER A 105 -8.49 11.82 60.83
N ARG A 106 -9.03 10.62 60.60
CA ARG A 106 -8.76 9.40 61.37
C ARG A 106 -8.31 8.27 60.46
N HIS A 107 -7.74 7.22 61.05
CA HIS A 107 -7.26 6.06 60.31
C HIS A 107 -7.98 4.80 60.77
N VAL A 108 -8.32 3.93 59.82
CA VAL A 108 -8.84 2.59 60.08
C VAL A 108 -8.11 1.51 59.29
N ASP A 109 -7.77 0.40 59.95
CA ASP A 109 -7.15 -0.77 59.34
C ASP A 109 -7.61 -2.11 59.94
N GLY A 110 -7.14 -3.22 59.37
CA GLY A 110 -7.57 -4.57 59.73
C GLY A 110 -7.13 -5.04 61.12
N SER A 111 -6.15 -4.39 61.74
CA SER A 111 -5.68 -4.69 63.10
C SER A 111 -6.58 -4.12 64.20
N MET A 112 -7.41 -3.13 63.88
CA MET A 112 -8.39 -2.54 64.81
C MET A 112 -9.55 -3.50 65.06
N ASN A 113 -10.03 -3.54 66.30
CA ASN A 113 -11.17 -4.37 66.66
C ASN A 113 -12.48 -3.77 66.10
N SER A 114 -13.55 -4.57 66.05
CA SER A 114 -14.82 -4.13 65.44
C SER A 114 -15.49 -2.96 66.19
N GLN A 115 -15.24 -2.77 67.48
CA GLN A 115 -15.79 -1.64 68.24
C GLN A 115 -15.10 -0.33 67.85
N GLU A 116 -13.77 -0.33 67.75
CA GLU A 116 -12.97 0.83 67.30
C GLU A 116 -13.33 1.23 65.87
N ARG A 117 -13.42 0.27 64.96
CA ARG A 117 -13.81 0.54 63.55
C ARG A 117 -15.21 1.15 63.45
N ASN A 118 -16.17 0.63 64.21
CA ASN A 118 -17.52 1.17 64.22
C ASN A 118 -17.57 2.57 64.85
N ALA A 119 -16.75 2.84 65.86
CA ALA A 119 -16.64 4.18 66.46
C ALA A 119 -16.11 5.20 65.45
N ASP A 120 -15.12 4.84 64.62
CA ASP A 120 -14.58 5.74 63.59
C ASP A 120 -15.52 5.92 62.39
N ILE A 121 -16.28 4.89 62.02
CA ILE A 121 -17.34 5.02 61.01
C ILE A 121 -18.49 5.89 61.52
N GLN A 122 -18.87 5.73 62.78
CA GLN A 122 -19.88 6.57 63.43
C GLN A 122 -19.40 8.02 63.55
N TRP A 123 -18.12 8.24 63.88
CA TRP A 123 -17.50 9.55 63.85
C TRP A 123 -17.55 10.18 62.44
N LEU A 124 -17.29 9.43 61.37
CA LEU A 124 -17.46 9.93 60.00
C LEU A 124 -18.93 10.25 59.66
N LYS A 125 -19.88 9.53 60.23
CA LYS A 125 -21.32 9.75 60.05
C LYS A 125 -21.80 11.01 60.77
N ASP A 126 -21.29 11.26 61.96
CA ASP A 126 -21.70 12.36 62.85
C ASP A 126 -21.04 13.71 62.49
N THR A 127 -20.50 13.88 61.26
CA THR A 127 -19.99 15.17 60.81
C THR A 127 -21.11 16.20 60.72
N PRO A 128 -20.99 17.39 61.36
CA PRO A 128 -21.96 18.47 61.21
C PRO A 128 -21.93 19.05 59.79
N THR A 129 -23.08 19.04 59.11
CA THR A 129 -23.22 19.53 57.72
C THR A 129 -23.55 21.02 57.63
N ASP A 130 -23.75 21.68 58.76
CA ASP A 130 -24.04 23.11 58.93
C ASP A 130 -22.79 23.92 59.35
N SER A 131 -21.64 23.25 59.46
CA SER A 131 -20.34 23.81 59.80
C SER A 131 -19.38 23.71 58.62
N ASN A 132 -18.16 24.25 58.77
CA ASN A 132 -17.10 24.02 57.79
C ASN A 132 -16.35 22.69 57.99
N ASP A 133 -16.79 21.83 58.93
CA ASP A 133 -16.07 20.61 59.26
C ASP A 133 -16.13 19.57 58.13
N CYS A 134 -14.99 18.97 57.80
CA CYS A 134 -14.86 17.85 56.89
C CYS A 134 -14.11 16.71 57.58
N ARG A 135 -14.78 15.56 57.73
CA ARG A 135 -14.18 14.36 58.31
C ARG A 135 -13.69 13.43 57.21
N ILE A 136 -12.43 13.01 57.32
CA ILE A 136 -11.78 12.09 56.39
C ILE A 136 -11.36 10.81 57.12
N LEU A 137 -11.79 9.66 56.60
CA LEU A 137 -11.34 8.36 57.11
C LEU A 137 -10.31 7.73 56.16
N CYS A 138 -9.04 7.69 56.58
CA CYS A 138 -7.94 7.13 55.82
C CYS A 138 -7.87 5.60 56.00
N ASN A 139 -7.85 4.84 54.90
CA ASN A 139 -7.78 3.38 54.95
C ASN A 139 -6.94 2.78 53.81
N VAL A 140 -6.64 1.48 53.94
CA VAL A 140 -6.02 0.69 52.86
C VAL A 140 -7.06 -0.19 52.17
N ARG A 141 -7.62 -1.18 52.89
CA ARG A 141 -8.62 -2.15 52.40
C ARG A 141 -9.75 -2.41 53.39
N CYS A 142 -9.75 -1.72 54.54
CA CYS A 142 -10.66 -2.04 55.64
C CYS A 142 -12.10 -1.56 55.37
N LEU A 143 -12.29 -0.67 54.40
CA LEU A 143 -13.58 -0.08 54.05
C LEU A 143 -14.05 -0.47 52.63
N SER A 144 -13.52 -1.56 52.05
CA SER A 144 -13.89 -1.97 50.69
C SER A 144 -15.11 -2.89 50.62
N GLU A 145 -15.20 -3.93 51.46
CA GLU A 145 -16.26 -4.95 51.39
C GLU A 145 -16.88 -5.25 52.77
N GLY A 146 -18.20 -5.47 52.84
CA GLY A 146 -18.90 -5.93 54.06
C GLY A 146 -19.13 -4.92 55.20
N VAL A 147 -18.64 -3.68 55.07
CA VAL A 147 -18.75 -2.62 56.10
C VAL A 147 -19.71 -1.51 55.67
N ASP A 148 -20.73 -1.23 56.49
CA ASP A 148 -21.72 -0.17 56.24
C ASP A 148 -21.15 1.23 56.53
N VAL A 149 -20.84 1.97 55.48
CA VAL A 149 -20.32 3.34 55.53
C VAL A 149 -21.44 4.30 55.07
N PRO A 150 -21.64 5.45 55.73
CA PRO A 150 -22.65 6.44 55.31
C PRO A 150 -22.42 6.92 53.87
N SER A 151 -23.42 7.59 53.29
CA SER A 151 -23.22 8.28 52.01
C SER A 151 -22.08 9.28 52.12
N LEU A 152 -21.09 9.14 51.22
CA LEU A 152 -19.87 9.96 51.18
C LEU A 152 -20.01 11.04 50.12
N ASP A 153 -19.47 12.23 50.37
CA ASP A 153 -19.40 13.29 49.36
C ASP A 153 -18.25 13.03 48.38
N ALA A 154 -17.12 12.50 48.88
CA ALA A 154 -15.95 12.21 48.06
C ALA A 154 -15.22 10.90 48.42
N ALA A 155 -14.61 10.29 47.40
CA ALA A 155 -13.55 9.29 47.54
C ALA A 155 -12.24 9.82 46.96
N ILE A 156 -11.15 9.72 47.73
CA ILE A 156 -9.84 10.27 47.39
C ILE A 156 -8.88 9.11 47.11
N PHE A 157 -8.28 9.09 45.92
CA PHE A 157 -7.30 8.07 45.53
C PHE A 157 -5.89 8.65 45.51
N LEU A 158 -5.14 8.41 46.60
CA LEU A 158 -3.78 8.94 46.78
C LEU A 158 -2.69 7.99 46.25
N SER A 159 -3.02 6.75 45.91
CA SER A 159 -2.07 5.75 45.40
C SER A 159 -2.73 4.76 44.44
N PRO A 160 -1.98 4.13 43.51
CA PRO A 160 -2.53 3.13 42.59
C PRO A 160 -3.08 1.91 43.32
N ARG A 161 -4.18 1.35 42.79
CA ARG A 161 -4.79 0.12 43.29
C ARG A 161 -4.58 -1.00 42.27
N LYS A 162 -4.24 -2.18 42.77
CA LYS A 162 -4.02 -3.38 41.93
C LYS A 162 -5.33 -4.06 41.49
N SER A 163 -6.44 -3.82 42.21
CA SER A 163 -7.73 -4.47 41.96
C SER A 163 -8.74 -3.47 41.41
N GLN A 164 -9.28 -3.73 40.21
CA GLN A 164 -10.37 -2.94 39.62
C GLN A 164 -11.67 -3.07 40.42
N VAL A 165 -11.94 -4.26 40.98
CA VAL A 165 -13.13 -4.53 41.80
C VAL A 165 -13.16 -3.64 43.05
N GLU A 166 -12.00 -3.43 43.70
CA GLU A 166 -11.89 -2.53 44.86
C GLU A 166 -12.22 -1.07 44.49
N ILE A 167 -11.83 -0.61 43.29
CA ILE A 167 -12.12 0.75 42.82
C ILE A 167 -13.62 0.91 42.60
N VAL A 168 -14.28 -0.03 41.91
CA VAL A 168 -15.73 0.02 41.63
C VAL A 168 -16.54 0.04 42.92
N GLN A 169 -16.21 -0.83 43.88
CA GLN A 169 -16.87 -0.85 45.19
C GLN A 169 -16.70 0.48 45.94
N SER A 170 -15.53 1.11 45.83
CA SER A 170 -15.24 2.41 46.45
C SER A 170 -16.04 3.54 45.78
N VAL A 171 -16.17 3.52 44.46
CA VAL A 171 -16.99 4.46 43.68
C VAL A 171 -18.48 4.30 44.04
N GLY A 172 -18.97 3.05 44.14
CA GLY A 172 -20.37 2.76 44.47
C GLY A 172 -20.82 3.35 45.81
N ARG A 173 -19.91 3.49 46.79
CA ARG A 173 -20.19 4.13 48.09
C ARG A 173 -20.41 5.64 47.97
N VAL A 174 -19.72 6.29 47.04
CA VAL A 174 -19.87 7.72 46.72
C VAL A 174 -21.07 7.96 45.80
N MET A 175 -21.59 6.95 45.10
CA MET A 175 -22.77 7.12 44.25
C MET A 175 -24.12 6.97 45.00
N ARG A 176 -24.10 6.60 46.29
CA ARG A 176 -25.31 6.54 47.13
C ARG A 176 -25.95 7.93 47.23
N LYS A 177 -27.29 7.98 47.05
CA LYS A 177 -28.08 9.21 47.23
C LYS A 177 -28.20 9.54 48.72
N SER A 178 -28.06 10.82 49.07
CA SER A 178 -28.31 11.35 50.41
C SER A 178 -28.88 12.75 50.34
N GLU A 179 -29.59 13.17 51.39
CA GLU A 179 -30.15 14.52 51.49
C GLU A 179 -29.05 15.58 51.40
N GLY A 180 -29.27 16.63 50.59
CA GLY A 180 -28.30 17.70 50.34
C GLY A 180 -27.24 17.40 49.25
N LYS A 181 -27.03 16.15 48.86
CA LYS A 181 -25.97 15.76 47.92
C LYS A 181 -26.43 15.77 46.46
N LYS A 182 -25.82 16.64 45.63
CA LYS A 182 -26.08 16.71 44.18
C LYS A 182 -25.16 15.80 43.36
N PHE A 183 -23.86 15.78 43.66
CA PHE A 183 -22.87 14.97 42.96
C PHE A 183 -22.03 14.13 43.93
N GLY A 184 -21.54 12.99 43.43
CA GLY A 184 -20.50 12.21 44.09
C GLY A 184 -19.14 12.49 43.46
N TYR A 185 -18.14 12.83 44.26
CA TYR A 185 -16.83 13.26 43.75
C TYR A 185 -15.76 12.17 43.90
N LEU A 186 -15.01 11.94 42.81
CA LEU A 186 -13.80 11.13 42.83
C LEU A 186 -12.62 12.07 42.63
N ILE A 187 -11.74 12.17 43.63
CA ILE A 187 -10.61 13.12 43.65
C ILE A 187 -9.30 12.33 43.48
N ILE A 188 -8.53 12.66 42.46
CA ILE A 188 -7.25 12.01 42.12
C ILE A 188 -6.16 13.07 41.97
N PRO A 189 -5.35 13.33 43.01
CA PRO A 189 -4.23 14.26 42.91
C PRO A 189 -3.00 13.60 42.27
N VAL A 190 -2.38 14.31 41.33
CA VAL A 190 -1.30 13.85 40.46
C VAL A 190 -0.22 14.92 40.40
N ILE A 191 1.05 14.55 40.60
CA ILE A 191 2.17 15.48 40.41
C ILE A 191 2.61 15.44 38.95
N VAL A 192 2.76 16.62 38.33
CA VAL A 192 3.27 16.77 36.96
C VAL A 192 4.60 17.50 37.00
N ASP A 193 5.60 16.90 36.34
CA ASP A 193 6.91 17.52 36.15
C ASP A 193 6.82 18.54 35.00
N ALA A 194 6.77 19.82 35.36
CA ALA A 194 6.57 20.89 34.40
C ALA A 194 7.81 21.25 33.55
N THR A 195 8.88 20.45 33.62
CA THR A 195 10.08 20.64 32.80
C THR A 195 10.07 19.81 31.50
N LYS A 196 9.07 18.94 31.31
CA LYS A 196 8.97 18.02 30.16
C LYS A 196 7.81 18.39 29.23
N GLU A 197 7.95 18.05 27.95
CA GLU A 197 6.85 18.11 26.99
C GLU A 197 5.63 17.29 27.47
N ALA A 198 4.42 17.78 27.22
CA ALA A 198 3.16 17.21 27.74
C ALA A 198 3.01 15.70 27.49
N ASP A 199 3.36 15.24 26.28
CA ASP A 199 3.29 13.81 25.93
C ASP A 199 4.27 12.95 26.76
N LYS A 200 5.50 13.45 26.96
CA LYS A 200 6.53 12.78 27.79
C LYS A 200 6.19 12.82 29.28
N ALA A 201 5.52 13.87 29.74
CA ALA A 201 5.08 14.02 31.13
C ALA A 201 3.99 12.99 31.50
N LEU A 202 3.17 12.57 30.52
CA LEU A 202 2.10 11.59 30.70
C LEU A 202 2.57 10.13 30.52
N GLU A 203 3.59 9.87 29.70
CA GLU A 203 3.97 8.51 29.26
C GLU A 203 4.54 7.60 30.37
N LYS A 204 5.34 8.13 31.30
CA LYS A 204 6.07 7.35 32.33
C LYS A 204 5.80 7.80 33.77
N ASN A 205 4.71 8.52 34.01
CA ASN A 205 4.37 9.03 35.33
C ASN A 205 3.57 8.00 36.15
N LYS A 206 4.10 7.61 37.31
CA LYS A 206 3.47 6.64 38.22
C LYS A 206 2.14 7.14 38.79
N ASP A 207 1.96 8.45 38.94
CA ASP A 207 0.72 9.02 39.48
C ASP A 207 -0.46 8.93 38.49
N PHE A 208 -0.19 9.02 37.18
CA PHE A 208 -1.23 8.84 36.15
C PHE A 208 -1.73 7.39 36.02
N GLN A 209 -0.98 6.40 36.55
CA GLN A 209 -1.49 5.02 36.61
C GLN A 209 -2.79 4.93 37.41
N ILE A 210 -2.98 5.78 38.43
CA ILE A 210 -4.20 5.85 39.22
C ILE A 210 -5.37 6.28 38.33
N VAL A 211 -5.15 7.33 37.54
CA VAL A 211 -6.16 7.90 36.64
C VAL A 211 -6.63 6.87 35.62
N TRP A 212 -5.69 6.15 34.99
CA TRP A 212 -6.04 5.08 34.05
C TRP A 212 -6.76 3.92 34.72
N SER A 213 -6.37 3.54 35.94
CA SER A 213 -7.04 2.46 36.69
C SER A 213 -8.48 2.82 37.06
N VAL A 214 -8.71 4.07 37.48
CA VAL A 214 -10.07 4.57 37.79
C VAL A 214 -10.90 4.73 36.52
N ALA A 215 -10.35 5.27 35.44
CA ALA A 215 -11.04 5.39 34.15
C ALA A 215 -11.43 4.02 33.57
N CYS A 216 -10.54 3.03 33.62
CA CYS A 216 -10.85 1.65 33.22
C CYS A 216 -11.95 1.04 34.08
N ALA A 217 -11.94 1.29 35.40
CA ALA A 217 -12.98 0.79 36.30
C ALA A 217 -14.35 1.44 36.03
N LEU A 218 -14.40 2.75 35.77
CA LEU A 218 -15.62 3.46 35.38
C LEU A 218 -16.15 2.97 34.04
N ARG A 219 -15.28 2.77 33.05
CA ARG A 219 -15.64 2.24 31.73
C ARG A 219 -16.37 0.91 31.81
N SER A 220 -15.92 -0.01 32.68
CA SER A 220 -16.54 -1.32 32.82
C SER A 220 -17.95 -1.30 33.45
N HIS A 221 -18.42 -0.15 33.95
CA HIS A 221 -19.67 -0.03 34.71
C HIS A 221 -20.54 1.19 34.35
N ASP A 222 -20.06 2.12 33.52
CA ASP A 222 -20.83 3.27 33.01
C ASP A 222 -20.74 3.32 31.47
N ASP A 223 -21.82 2.89 30.82
CA ASP A 223 -21.92 2.81 29.36
C ASP A 223 -21.73 4.17 28.68
N ARG A 224 -22.13 5.27 29.34
CA ARG A 224 -21.94 6.63 28.81
C ARG A 224 -20.47 7.05 28.81
N PHE A 225 -19.73 6.61 29.83
CA PHE A 225 -18.29 6.83 29.90
C PHE A 225 -17.55 5.98 28.84
N ASN A 226 -18.02 4.75 28.59
CA ASN A 226 -17.48 3.91 27.52
C ASN A 226 -17.66 4.55 26.14
N LEU A 227 -18.84 5.11 25.85
CA LEU A 227 -19.11 5.87 24.62
C LEU A 227 -18.25 7.13 24.50
N PHE A 228 -18.05 7.84 25.61
CA PHE A 228 -17.18 9.03 25.64
C PHE A 228 -15.75 8.67 25.22
N VAL A 229 -15.16 7.61 25.76
CA VAL A 229 -13.77 7.21 25.46
C VAL A 229 -13.58 6.67 24.02
N ASN A 230 -14.62 6.06 23.43
CA ASN A 230 -14.53 5.47 22.10
C ASN A 230 -14.99 6.41 20.95
N ASN A 231 -15.29 7.67 21.25
CA ASN A 231 -15.72 8.65 20.24
C ASN A 231 -14.52 9.15 19.39
N PRO A 232 -14.53 8.96 18.06
CA PRO A 232 -13.43 9.38 17.18
C PRO A 232 -13.28 10.91 17.02
N ASP A 233 -14.30 11.70 17.38
CA ASP A 233 -14.33 13.16 17.26
C ASP A 233 -14.21 13.87 18.64
N MET A 234 -13.50 13.28 19.61
CA MET A 234 -13.39 13.86 20.96
C MET A 234 -12.71 15.24 20.91
N ASP A 235 -13.48 16.31 21.16
CA ASP A 235 -12.98 17.69 21.27
C ASP A 235 -12.29 17.87 22.65
N PRO A 236 -10.98 18.17 22.69
CA PRO A 236 -10.22 18.26 23.92
C PRO A 236 -10.48 19.53 24.74
N SER A 237 -11.25 20.50 24.24
CA SER A 237 -11.48 21.79 24.89
C SER A 237 -12.52 21.76 26.02
N GLY A 238 -13.23 20.64 26.24
CA GLY A 238 -14.24 20.51 27.31
C GLY A 238 -15.50 21.37 27.13
N ASN A 239 -15.53 22.26 26.12
CA ASN A 239 -16.70 23.05 25.75
C ASN A 239 -17.57 22.28 24.77
N GLY A 240 -18.34 21.34 25.30
CA GLY A 240 -19.48 20.76 24.59
C GLY A 240 -20.52 21.84 24.25
N SER A 241 -20.29 22.54 23.14
CA SER A 241 -21.26 23.45 22.53
C SER A 241 -22.30 22.61 21.79
N SER A 242 -23.16 21.93 22.56
CA SER A 242 -24.44 21.42 22.05
C SER A 242 -25.36 22.61 21.78
N GLY A 243 -25.22 23.22 20.60
CA GLY A 243 -26.18 24.20 20.11
C GLY A 243 -27.49 23.51 19.73
N GLY A 244 -28.53 23.69 20.54
CA GLY A 244 -29.90 23.23 20.27
C GLY A 244 -30.82 23.48 21.46
N SER A 245 -31.65 24.52 21.35
CA SER A 245 -32.63 24.96 22.35
C SER A 245 -33.66 23.89 22.75
N GLY A 246 -33.93 23.80 24.06
CA GLY A 246 -35.23 23.44 24.63
C GLY A 246 -35.49 21.96 24.91
N GLY A 247 -35.27 21.53 26.16
CA GLY A 247 -35.74 20.23 26.66
C GLY A 247 -35.08 19.84 27.99
N ASP A 248 -35.74 20.16 29.08
CA ASP A 248 -35.34 19.91 30.47
C ASP A 248 -35.07 18.42 30.76
N SER A 249 -33.80 18.04 30.88
CA SER A 249 -33.34 16.84 31.60
C SER A 249 -31.85 17.00 31.94
N GLY A 250 -31.57 17.51 33.13
CA GLY A 250 -30.22 17.74 33.65
C GLY A 250 -29.39 16.46 33.72
N GLY A 251 -28.42 16.33 32.81
CA GLY A 251 -27.48 15.22 32.76
C GLY A 251 -26.42 15.41 31.67
N GLY A 252 -25.71 16.55 31.68
CA GLY A 252 -24.63 16.82 30.73
C GLY A 252 -23.51 15.77 30.83
N ASN A 253 -23.09 15.23 29.70
CA ASN A 253 -22.05 14.21 29.55
C ASN A 253 -20.68 14.82 29.89
N ARG A 254 -20.27 14.83 31.17
CA ARG A 254 -18.96 15.39 31.60
C ARG A 254 -17.99 14.24 31.87
N GLY A 255 -16.95 14.12 31.03
CA GLY A 255 -15.79 13.22 31.24
C GLY A 255 -14.94 13.63 32.46
N PRO A 256 -13.76 13.00 32.68
CA PRO A 256 -12.86 13.40 33.76
C PRO A 256 -12.40 14.84 33.53
N ILE A 257 -12.47 15.66 34.58
CA ILE A 257 -12.06 17.06 34.53
C ILE A 257 -10.65 17.16 35.11
N ILE A 258 -9.73 17.77 34.36
CA ILE A 258 -8.39 18.08 34.83
C ILE A 258 -8.41 19.49 35.44
N LEU A 259 -8.03 19.62 36.71
CA LEU A 259 -7.84 20.91 37.35
C LEU A 259 -6.36 21.09 37.68
N ASP A 260 -5.79 22.16 37.16
CA ASP A 260 -4.44 22.59 37.50
C ASP A 260 -4.45 23.35 38.83
N GLY A 261 -3.42 23.17 39.65
CA GLY A 261 -3.29 23.80 40.97
C GLY A 261 -2.42 25.04 41.02
N ASP A 262 -1.65 25.32 39.97
CA ASP A 262 -0.80 26.50 39.83
C ASP A 262 -0.58 26.73 38.33
N LYS A 263 -0.71 27.97 37.83
CA LYS A 263 -0.43 28.32 36.41
C LYS A 263 0.84 27.64 35.91
N PHE A 264 0.71 26.55 35.15
CA PHE A 264 1.83 26.01 34.39
C PHE A 264 2.30 27.06 33.36
N ASP A 265 3.60 27.13 33.07
CA ASP A 265 4.13 27.85 31.88
C ASP A 265 3.76 27.14 30.55
N PHE A 266 2.86 26.15 30.58
CA PHE A 266 2.36 25.47 29.39
C PHE A 266 1.03 26.08 28.93
N PRO A 267 0.78 26.18 27.61
CA PRO A 267 -0.56 26.38 27.11
C PRO A 267 -1.46 25.25 27.63
N GLN A 268 -2.47 25.58 28.45
CA GLN A 268 -3.40 24.63 29.08
C GLN A 268 -4.09 23.67 28.08
N GLU A 269 -4.20 24.10 26.83
CA GLU A 269 -4.72 23.31 25.70
C GLU A 269 -3.86 22.08 25.39
N ASP A 270 -2.55 22.10 25.63
CA ASP A 270 -1.63 21.04 25.20
C ASP A 270 -1.67 19.82 26.14
N LEU A 271 -1.70 20.03 27.47
CA LEU A 271 -1.78 18.92 28.44
C LEU A 271 -3.15 18.21 28.40
N THR A 272 -4.23 18.99 28.29
CA THR A 272 -5.61 18.46 28.26
C THR A 272 -5.85 17.64 27.01
N THR A 273 -5.40 18.13 25.85
CA THR A 273 -5.47 17.41 24.57
C THR A 273 -4.70 16.09 24.62
N GLN A 274 -3.47 16.12 25.12
CA GLN A 274 -2.66 14.91 25.23
C GLN A 274 -3.25 13.91 26.24
N PHE A 275 -3.85 14.39 27.34
CA PHE A 275 -4.52 13.52 28.31
C PHE A 275 -5.69 12.75 27.68
N TYR A 276 -6.58 13.42 26.94
CA TYR A 276 -7.70 12.75 26.28
C TYR A 276 -7.22 11.79 25.17
N ALA A 277 -6.25 12.20 24.35
CA ALA A 277 -5.64 11.32 23.35
C ALA A 277 -5.05 10.04 23.97
N ARG A 278 -4.36 10.18 25.11
CA ARG A 278 -3.82 9.04 25.87
C ARG A 278 -4.91 8.22 26.55
N MET A 279 -6.02 8.82 26.97
CA MET A 279 -7.17 8.11 27.51
C MET A 279 -7.78 7.18 26.46
N VAL A 280 -7.98 7.66 25.23
CA VAL A 280 -8.43 6.80 24.11
C VAL A 280 -7.42 5.65 23.90
N GLN A 281 -6.12 5.94 23.90
CA GLN A 281 -5.09 4.93 23.68
C GLN A 281 -5.00 3.87 24.79
N LYS A 282 -5.15 4.27 26.07
CA LYS A 282 -4.95 3.39 27.25
C LYS A 282 -6.24 2.76 27.75
N VAL A 283 -7.39 3.40 27.52
CA VAL A 283 -8.71 3.06 28.08
C VAL A 283 -9.73 2.76 26.98
N GLY A 284 -9.45 3.00 25.69
CA GLY A 284 -10.34 2.61 24.58
C GLY A 284 -10.45 1.08 24.42
N ASP A 285 -11.56 0.61 23.84
CA ASP A 285 -11.76 -0.82 23.61
C ASP A 285 -10.92 -1.32 22.41
N ARG A 286 -10.34 -2.51 22.58
CA ARG A 286 -9.66 -3.26 21.51
C ARG A 286 -10.52 -4.43 21.00
N ARG A 287 -11.84 -4.42 21.21
CA ARG A 287 -12.75 -5.35 20.54
C ARG A 287 -12.88 -4.95 19.07
N TYR A 288 -11.95 -5.48 18.29
CA TYR A 288 -11.77 -5.18 16.87
C TYR A 288 -12.89 -5.85 16.04
N TRP A 289 -13.44 -5.16 15.04
CA TRP A 289 -14.28 -5.79 14.01
C TRP A 289 -13.60 -6.98 13.30
N VAL A 290 -12.27 -7.07 13.38
CA VAL A 290 -11.49 -8.24 12.95
C VAL A 290 -11.91 -9.52 13.70
N GLN A 291 -12.29 -9.43 14.98
CA GLN A 291 -12.71 -10.59 15.76
C GLN A 291 -14.06 -11.12 15.26
N TRP A 292 -15.03 -10.22 15.01
CA TRP A 292 -16.32 -10.57 14.41
C TRP A 292 -16.18 -11.13 12.99
N ALA A 293 -15.15 -10.72 12.25
CA ALA A 293 -14.97 -11.12 10.86
C ALA A 293 -14.78 -12.63 10.68
N GLN A 294 -14.14 -13.32 11.63
CA GLN A 294 -13.99 -14.79 11.57
C GLN A 294 -15.33 -15.49 11.78
N ASP A 295 -16.05 -15.12 12.84
CA ASP A 295 -17.36 -15.71 13.15
C ASP A 295 -18.36 -15.48 12.00
N ILE A 296 -18.35 -14.31 11.39
CA ILE A 296 -19.26 -13.97 10.29
C ILE A 296 -18.83 -14.63 8.96
N ALA A 297 -17.53 -14.89 8.75
CA ALA A 297 -17.08 -15.67 7.59
C ALA A 297 -17.68 -17.08 7.62
N GLU A 298 -17.69 -17.72 8.80
CA GLU A 298 -18.32 -19.04 8.96
C GLU A 298 -19.83 -19.00 8.71
N ILE A 299 -20.51 -17.94 9.16
CA ILE A 299 -21.94 -17.76 8.91
C ILE A 299 -22.20 -17.56 7.40
N ALA A 300 -21.35 -16.81 6.70
CA ALA A 300 -21.44 -16.63 5.27
C ALA A 300 -21.28 -17.96 4.50
N GLU A 301 -20.30 -18.79 4.88
CA GLU A 301 -20.12 -20.13 4.29
C GLU A 301 -21.35 -21.02 4.50
N ARG A 302 -21.98 -20.95 5.68
CA ARG A 302 -23.24 -21.67 5.94
C ARG A 302 -24.37 -21.17 5.05
N HIS A 303 -24.53 -19.85 4.88
CA HIS A 303 -25.53 -19.30 3.97
C HIS A 303 -25.28 -19.71 2.52
N ILE A 304 -24.03 -19.70 2.06
CA ILE A 304 -23.66 -20.21 0.73
C ILE A 304 -24.13 -21.66 0.59
N ASN A 305 -23.78 -22.53 1.53
CA ASN A 305 -24.16 -23.95 1.48
C ASN A 305 -25.69 -24.16 1.50
N GLN A 306 -26.43 -23.36 2.28
CA GLN A 306 -27.89 -23.41 2.33
C GLN A 306 -28.52 -23.00 1.00
N ILE A 307 -28.06 -21.89 0.41
CA ILE A 307 -28.52 -21.42 -0.90
C ILE A 307 -28.22 -22.47 -1.96
N THR A 308 -26.99 -22.99 -2.00
CA THR A 308 -26.60 -24.07 -2.93
C THR A 308 -27.53 -25.26 -2.82
N THR A 309 -27.74 -25.76 -1.60
CA THR A 309 -28.63 -26.91 -1.36
C THR A 309 -30.06 -26.62 -1.83
N LYS A 310 -30.61 -25.44 -1.52
CA LYS A 310 -31.96 -25.06 -1.96
C LYS A 310 -32.08 -24.95 -3.47
N VAL A 311 -31.12 -24.31 -4.13
CA VAL A 311 -31.09 -24.16 -5.59
C VAL A 311 -30.96 -25.52 -6.30
N GLU A 312 -30.29 -26.49 -5.69
CA GLU A 312 -30.16 -27.85 -6.24
C GLU A 312 -31.37 -28.76 -5.98
N THR A 313 -32.06 -28.57 -4.84
CA THR A 313 -33.11 -29.49 -4.37
C THR A 313 -34.54 -29.02 -4.63
N ASP A 314 -34.77 -27.71 -4.71
CA ASP A 314 -36.10 -27.11 -4.90
C ASP A 314 -36.25 -26.57 -6.33
N LYS A 315 -37.25 -27.09 -7.06
CA LYS A 315 -37.48 -26.73 -8.46
C LYS A 315 -37.88 -25.27 -8.65
N ILE A 316 -38.64 -24.69 -7.71
CA ILE A 316 -39.07 -23.30 -7.75
C ILE A 316 -37.86 -22.39 -7.51
N ALA A 317 -37.03 -22.73 -6.52
CA ALA A 317 -35.79 -22.02 -6.24
C ALA A 317 -34.84 -22.09 -7.45
N GLN A 318 -34.68 -23.26 -8.06
CA GLN A 318 -33.84 -23.47 -9.24
C GLN A 318 -34.29 -22.60 -10.42
N ASP A 319 -35.59 -22.60 -10.76
CA ASP A 319 -36.11 -21.85 -11.91
C ASP A 319 -36.02 -20.33 -11.68
N SER A 320 -36.25 -19.87 -10.45
CA SER A 320 -36.07 -18.47 -10.05
C SER A 320 -34.60 -18.04 -10.10
N PHE A 321 -33.71 -18.88 -9.57
CA PHE A 321 -32.27 -18.63 -9.55
C PHE A 321 -31.67 -18.61 -10.96
N SER A 322 -32.14 -19.46 -11.87
CA SER A 322 -31.74 -19.43 -13.29
C SER A 322 -32.07 -18.09 -13.94
N LYS A 323 -33.29 -17.56 -13.71
CA LYS A 323 -33.67 -16.22 -14.19
C LYS A 323 -32.85 -15.10 -13.55
N PHE A 324 -32.43 -15.28 -12.29
CA PHE A 324 -31.54 -14.36 -11.60
C PHE A 324 -30.15 -14.33 -12.24
N ILE A 325 -29.57 -15.50 -12.55
CA ILE A 325 -28.31 -15.63 -13.32
C ILE A 325 -28.44 -14.93 -14.67
N ASP A 326 -29.50 -15.22 -15.43
CA ASP A 326 -29.76 -14.54 -16.71
C ASP A 326 -29.84 -13.01 -16.54
N GLY A 327 -30.42 -12.55 -15.44
CA GLY A 327 -30.46 -11.13 -15.09
C GLY A 327 -29.09 -10.53 -14.82
N LEU A 328 -28.25 -11.23 -14.06
CA LEU A 328 -26.86 -10.82 -13.79
C LEU A 328 -26.01 -10.84 -15.06
N HIS A 329 -26.19 -11.84 -15.93
CA HIS A 329 -25.48 -11.93 -17.21
C HIS A 329 -25.81 -10.77 -18.14
N LYS A 330 -27.08 -10.35 -18.18
CA LYS A 330 -27.53 -9.20 -18.98
C LYS A 330 -27.10 -7.84 -18.42
N ASN A 331 -27.00 -7.70 -17.10
CA ASN A 331 -26.69 -6.42 -16.47
C ASN A 331 -25.19 -6.24 -16.18
N ILE A 332 -24.47 -7.33 -15.92
CA ILE A 332 -23.06 -7.35 -15.53
C ILE A 332 -22.24 -8.10 -16.59
N ASN A 333 -22.17 -9.43 -16.54
CA ASN A 333 -21.35 -10.24 -17.44
C ASN A 333 -21.74 -11.74 -17.41
N LYS A 334 -21.64 -12.41 -18.55
CA LYS A 334 -21.76 -13.87 -18.75
C LYS A 334 -20.73 -14.73 -17.99
N SER A 335 -19.63 -14.15 -17.53
CA SER A 335 -18.59 -14.82 -16.75
C SER A 335 -19.02 -15.13 -15.32
N ILE A 336 -20.13 -14.54 -14.84
CA ILE A 336 -20.66 -14.82 -13.50
C ILE A 336 -21.11 -16.28 -13.44
N THR A 337 -20.42 -17.06 -12.61
CA THR A 337 -20.76 -18.46 -12.36
C THR A 337 -21.93 -18.59 -11.39
N GLN A 338 -22.54 -19.77 -11.34
CA GLN A 338 -23.56 -20.11 -10.34
C GLN A 338 -23.05 -19.83 -8.92
N GLN A 339 -21.82 -20.26 -8.62
CA GLN A 339 -21.19 -20.08 -7.32
C GLN A 339 -21.00 -18.59 -6.98
N SER A 340 -20.50 -17.79 -7.93
CA SER A 340 -20.32 -16.34 -7.72
C SER A 340 -21.65 -15.63 -7.44
N ALA A 341 -22.74 -16.03 -8.10
CA ALA A 341 -24.05 -15.46 -7.85
C ALA A 341 -24.64 -15.87 -6.49
N ILE A 342 -24.39 -17.10 -6.03
CA ILE A 342 -24.75 -17.54 -4.67
C ILE A 342 -23.98 -16.71 -3.63
N GLU A 343 -22.68 -16.50 -3.86
CA GLU A 343 -21.87 -15.64 -3.01
C GLU A 343 -22.40 -14.20 -2.96
N MET A 344 -22.83 -13.63 -4.10
CA MET A 344 -23.47 -12.30 -4.14
C MET A 344 -24.75 -12.23 -3.28
N LEU A 345 -25.57 -13.29 -3.28
CA LEU A 345 -26.76 -13.36 -2.44
C LEU A 345 -26.40 -13.46 -0.94
N ALA A 346 -25.43 -14.32 -0.59
CA ALA A 346 -24.94 -14.44 0.78
C ALA A 346 -24.35 -13.11 1.30
N GLN A 347 -23.60 -12.40 0.44
CA GLN A 347 -23.10 -11.06 0.75
C GLN A 347 -24.24 -10.08 1.01
N HIS A 348 -25.32 -10.13 0.22
CA HIS A 348 -26.46 -9.25 0.42
C HIS A 348 -27.11 -9.47 1.79
N ILE A 349 -27.27 -10.72 2.24
CA ILE A 349 -27.82 -11.07 3.56
C ILE A 349 -27.03 -10.40 4.69
N ILE A 350 -25.70 -10.40 4.60
CA ILE A 350 -24.82 -9.88 5.64
C ILE A 350 -24.65 -8.36 5.55
N THR A 351 -24.56 -7.82 4.34
CA THR A 351 -24.28 -6.39 4.13
C THR A 351 -25.49 -5.51 4.32
N LYS A 352 -26.69 -5.97 3.98
CA LYS A 352 -27.91 -5.17 4.08
C LYS A 352 -28.16 -4.68 5.53
N PRO A 353 -28.14 -5.53 6.58
CA PRO A 353 -28.33 -5.06 7.96
C PRO A 353 -27.21 -4.14 8.45
N VAL A 354 -25.97 -4.32 7.96
CA VAL A 354 -24.87 -3.39 8.24
C VAL A 354 -25.21 -1.99 7.70
N PHE A 355 -25.75 -1.90 6.48
CA PHE A 355 -26.19 -0.63 5.93
C PHE A 355 -27.43 -0.07 6.66
N GLU A 356 -28.36 -0.91 7.10
CA GLU A 356 -29.49 -0.47 7.94
C GLU A 356 -29.00 0.13 9.26
N ALA A 357 -28.01 -0.50 9.90
CA ALA A 357 -27.39 -0.02 11.14
C ALA A 357 -26.57 1.26 10.94
N LEU A 358 -25.82 1.37 9.84
CA LEU A 358 -25.02 2.57 9.51
C LEU A 358 -25.89 3.79 9.19
N PHE A 359 -27.09 3.56 8.64
CA PHE A 359 -27.93 4.60 8.06
C PHE A 359 -29.36 4.52 8.61
N GLU A 360 -29.48 4.37 9.92
CA GLU A 360 -30.76 4.34 10.63
C GLU A 360 -31.61 5.59 10.29
N GLY A 361 -32.87 5.36 9.91
CA GLY A 361 -33.80 6.41 9.47
C GLY A 361 -33.68 6.84 8.01
N SER A 362 -32.75 6.27 7.22
CA SER A 362 -32.68 6.54 5.79
C SER A 362 -33.73 5.75 4.99
N GLU A 363 -34.37 6.39 4.02
CA GLU A 363 -35.27 5.73 3.08
C GLU A 363 -34.52 4.94 1.98
N PHE A 364 -33.19 4.84 2.07
CA PHE A 364 -32.32 4.26 1.05
C PHE A 364 -32.63 2.80 0.73
N ILE A 365 -32.58 1.95 1.75
CA ILE A 365 -32.69 0.49 1.57
C ILE A 365 -34.09 0.13 1.09
N ALA A 366 -35.10 0.83 1.60
CA ALA A 366 -36.48 0.70 1.16
C ALA A 366 -36.70 1.16 -0.30
N ASN A 367 -35.77 1.89 -0.91
CA ASN A 367 -35.91 2.45 -2.26
C ASN A 367 -34.87 1.95 -3.28
N ASN A 368 -33.78 1.30 -2.85
CA ASN A 368 -32.73 0.85 -3.76
C ASN A 368 -33.22 -0.30 -4.66
N PRO A 369 -33.13 -0.16 -6.00
CA PRO A 369 -33.68 -1.15 -6.92
C PRO A 369 -32.97 -2.50 -6.88
N ILE A 370 -31.65 -2.52 -6.66
CA ILE A 370 -30.87 -3.76 -6.59
C ILE A 370 -31.17 -4.49 -5.29
N SER A 371 -31.22 -3.78 -4.17
CA SER A 371 -31.57 -4.40 -2.88
C SER A 371 -32.95 -5.06 -2.91
N LYS A 372 -33.93 -4.45 -3.58
CA LYS A 372 -35.27 -5.04 -3.77
C LYS A 372 -35.22 -6.32 -4.61
N SER A 373 -34.51 -6.29 -5.74
CA SER A 373 -34.36 -7.46 -6.60
C SER A 373 -33.65 -8.62 -5.89
N MET A 374 -32.60 -8.35 -5.12
CA MET A 374 -31.88 -9.37 -4.35
C MET A 374 -32.77 -9.97 -3.25
N GLN A 375 -33.50 -9.14 -2.50
CA GLN A 375 -34.42 -9.62 -1.47
C GLN A 375 -35.54 -10.50 -2.05
N ASN A 376 -36.13 -10.11 -3.19
CA ASN A 376 -37.17 -10.91 -3.84
C ASN A 376 -36.70 -12.34 -4.19
N ILE A 377 -35.43 -12.51 -4.59
CA ILE A 377 -34.86 -13.83 -4.88
C ILE A 377 -34.66 -14.62 -3.59
N LEU A 378 -34.14 -13.99 -2.53
CA LEU A 378 -33.97 -14.65 -1.23
C LEU A 378 -35.30 -15.12 -0.64
N ASP A 379 -36.35 -14.31 -0.77
CA ASP A 379 -37.70 -14.64 -0.31
C ASP A 379 -38.28 -15.87 -1.04
N ILE A 380 -37.92 -16.07 -2.32
CA ILE A 380 -38.33 -17.24 -3.11
C ILE A 380 -37.52 -18.49 -2.75
N ILE A 381 -36.21 -18.34 -2.50
CA ILE A 381 -35.33 -19.46 -2.12
C ILE A 381 -35.72 -19.99 -0.72
N ASP A 382 -36.36 -19.16 0.11
CA ASP A 382 -36.86 -19.50 1.44
C ASP A 382 -35.76 -20.13 2.30
N ILE A 383 -34.73 -19.31 2.56
CA ILE A 383 -33.62 -19.70 3.43
C ILE A 383 -34.13 -19.67 4.87
N LYS A 384 -33.93 -20.77 5.60
CA LYS A 384 -34.26 -20.81 7.03
C LYS A 384 -33.45 -19.75 7.77
N ALA A 385 -34.10 -19.04 8.70
CA ALA A 385 -33.42 -18.12 9.60
C ALA A 385 -32.22 -18.80 10.27
N ALA A 386 -31.15 -18.02 10.47
CA ALA A 386 -29.97 -18.43 11.21
C ALA A 386 -30.38 -19.09 12.54
N ASN A 387 -29.60 -20.05 13.04
CA ASN A 387 -29.91 -20.59 14.36
C ASN A 387 -29.78 -19.48 15.43
N GLN A 388 -30.39 -19.67 16.59
CA GLN A 388 -30.51 -18.62 17.61
C GLN A 388 -29.15 -18.02 18.04
N GLU A 389 -28.09 -18.84 18.02
CA GLU A 389 -26.73 -18.41 18.37
C GLU A 389 -26.06 -17.56 17.26
N GLU A 390 -26.30 -17.91 15.99
CA GLU A 390 -25.87 -17.12 14.82
C GLU A 390 -26.58 -15.76 14.79
N GLU A 391 -27.89 -15.75 15.04
CA GLU A 391 -28.70 -14.52 15.10
C GLU A 391 -28.23 -13.60 16.22
N GLU A 392 -27.94 -14.14 17.41
CA GLU A 392 -27.34 -13.39 18.52
C GLU A 392 -25.95 -12.82 18.19
N THR A 393 -25.15 -13.54 17.41
CA THR A 393 -23.81 -13.09 16.99
C THR A 393 -23.90 -11.96 15.97
N LEU A 394 -24.74 -12.12 14.94
CA LEU A 394 -24.99 -11.07 13.94
C LEU A 394 -25.62 -9.82 14.57
N ASN A 395 -26.61 -9.98 15.45
CA ASN A 395 -27.25 -8.85 16.11
C ASN A 395 -26.27 -8.05 16.97
N ARG A 396 -25.41 -8.72 17.74
CA ARG A 396 -24.34 -8.02 18.50
C ARG A 396 -23.38 -7.26 17.60
N PHE A 397 -23.05 -7.80 16.44
CA PHE A 397 -22.23 -7.09 15.45
C PHE A 397 -22.97 -5.88 14.88
N TYR A 398 -24.24 -6.03 14.47
CA TYR A 398 -25.04 -4.93 13.94
C TYR A 398 -25.28 -3.82 14.98
N ASP A 399 -25.53 -4.19 16.24
CA ASP A 399 -25.64 -3.27 17.35
C ASP A 399 -24.33 -2.51 17.56
N SER A 400 -23.17 -3.17 17.45
CA SER A 400 -21.87 -2.51 17.50
C SER A 400 -21.66 -1.50 16.37
N VAL A 401 -22.08 -1.84 15.14
CA VAL A 401 -22.04 -0.90 14.01
C VAL A 401 -22.97 0.29 14.25
N LYS A 402 -24.18 0.01 14.74
CA LYS A 402 -25.21 1.00 15.06
C LYS A 402 -24.75 1.97 16.15
N GLU A 403 -24.21 1.46 17.25
CA GLU A 403 -23.65 2.26 18.34
C GLU A 403 -22.57 3.20 17.83
N ARG A 404 -21.67 2.69 16.98
CA ARG A 404 -20.59 3.49 16.40
C ARG A 404 -21.10 4.56 15.43
N ALA A 405 -22.13 4.24 14.63
CA ALA A 405 -22.75 5.19 13.71
C ALA A 405 -23.59 6.26 14.43
N SER A 406 -24.24 5.92 15.55
CA SER A 406 -25.13 6.82 16.31
C SER A 406 -24.44 8.07 16.85
N GLY A 407 -23.14 7.97 17.16
CA GLY A 407 -22.32 9.08 17.62
C GLY A 407 -21.85 10.02 16.51
N VAL A 408 -22.01 9.65 15.23
CA VAL A 408 -21.40 10.36 14.10
C VAL A 408 -22.43 11.11 13.27
N LYS A 409 -22.35 12.45 13.36
CA LYS A 409 -23.26 13.37 12.68
C LYS A 409 -22.76 13.87 11.32
N THR A 410 -21.48 13.69 11.00
CA THR A 410 -20.87 14.19 9.76
C THR A 410 -20.77 13.10 8.70
N ALA A 411 -20.91 13.48 7.42
CA ALA A 411 -20.72 12.56 6.30
C ALA A 411 -19.29 12.00 6.25
N GLU A 412 -18.29 12.83 6.59
CA GLU A 412 -16.87 12.43 6.66
C GLU A 412 -16.60 11.38 7.74
N GLY A 413 -17.21 11.53 8.92
CA GLY A 413 -17.10 10.53 9.99
C GLY A 413 -17.75 9.20 9.59
N ARG A 414 -18.91 9.23 8.93
CA ARG A 414 -19.57 8.01 8.44
C ARG A 414 -18.73 7.32 7.36
N GLN A 415 -18.09 8.09 6.48
CA GLN A 415 -17.16 7.54 5.49
C GLN A 415 -15.96 6.86 6.16
N LYS A 416 -15.39 7.43 7.23
CA LYS A 416 -14.31 6.76 8.00
C LYS A 416 -14.75 5.42 8.58
N ILE A 417 -15.98 5.36 9.11
CA ILE A 417 -16.58 4.11 9.60
C ILE A 417 -16.68 3.08 8.48
N ILE A 418 -17.13 3.47 7.28
CA ILE A 418 -17.24 2.57 6.11
C ILE A 418 -15.85 2.07 5.68
N VAL A 419 -14.86 2.96 5.60
CA VAL A 419 -13.47 2.60 5.27
C VAL A 419 -12.93 1.59 6.28
N GLU A 420 -13.17 1.83 7.56
CA GLU A 420 -12.70 0.93 8.62
C GLU A 420 -13.45 -0.41 8.62
N LEU A 421 -14.76 -0.43 8.34
CA LEU A 421 -15.52 -1.66 8.10
C LEU A 421 -14.96 -2.43 6.91
N TYR A 422 -14.59 -1.73 5.84
CA TYR A 422 -13.95 -2.36 4.70
C TYR A 422 -12.60 -3.01 5.06
N ASP A 423 -11.71 -2.25 5.70
CA ASP A 423 -10.35 -2.70 6.01
C ASP A 423 -10.31 -3.75 7.14
N SER A 424 -11.20 -3.64 8.12
CA SER A 424 -11.16 -4.46 9.34
C SER A 424 -12.16 -5.62 9.32
N PHE A 425 -13.30 -5.47 8.65
CA PHE A 425 -14.35 -6.50 8.61
C PHE A 425 -14.38 -7.20 7.25
N PHE A 426 -14.73 -6.51 6.16
CA PHE A 426 -14.95 -7.15 4.86
C PHE A 426 -13.71 -7.85 4.33
N LYS A 427 -12.53 -7.26 4.53
CA LYS A 427 -11.25 -7.86 4.14
C LYS A 427 -10.94 -9.18 4.83
N ASN A 428 -11.39 -9.34 6.07
CA ASN A 428 -11.14 -10.54 6.86
C ASN A 428 -12.26 -11.57 6.73
N ALA A 429 -13.52 -11.11 6.61
CA ALA A 429 -14.68 -11.98 6.45
C ALA A 429 -14.79 -12.54 5.03
N PHE A 430 -14.35 -11.78 4.01
CA PHE A 430 -14.45 -12.14 2.60
C PHE A 430 -13.13 -11.83 1.85
N PRO A 431 -12.01 -12.49 2.19
CA PRO A 431 -10.68 -12.13 1.67
C PRO A 431 -10.54 -12.31 0.15
N LYS A 432 -11.03 -13.44 -0.39
CA LYS A 432 -11.02 -13.71 -1.84
C LYS A 432 -11.83 -12.66 -2.62
N MET A 433 -12.95 -12.24 -2.04
CA MET A 433 -13.79 -11.19 -2.61
C MET A 433 -13.03 -9.87 -2.60
N VAL A 434 -12.55 -9.38 -1.46
CA VAL A 434 -11.84 -8.08 -1.38
C VAL A 434 -10.63 -8.01 -2.31
N GLU A 435 -9.91 -9.12 -2.50
CA GLU A 435 -8.81 -9.20 -3.46
C GLU A 435 -9.29 -9.05 -4.93
N GLN A 436 -10.44 -9.61 -5.29
CA GLN A 436 -11.08 -9.43 -6.60
C GLN A 436 -11.72 -8.04 -6.77
N LEU A 437 -12.27 -7.45 -5.69
CA LEU A 437 -13.00 -6.19 -5.74
C LEU A 437 -12.07 -4.96 -5.86
N GLY A 438 -10.85 -5.02 -5.33
CA GLY A 438 -9.83 -4.00 -5.52
C GLY A 438 -10.27 -2.56 -5.25
N ILE A 439 -11.18 -2.33 -4.28
CA ILE A 439 -11.77 -1.00 -4.04
C ILE A 439 -10.67 -0.05 -3.54
N VAL A 440 -10.37 0.97 -4.34
CA VAL A 440 -9.37 1.99 -4.00
C VAL A 440 -10.08 3.30 -3.66
N TYR A 441 -9.87 3.80 -2.45
CA TYR A 441 -10.32 5.14 -2.06
C TYR A 441 -9.42 6.20 -2.71
N THR A 442 -10.01 7.02 -3.58
CA THR A 442 -9.29 8.10 -4.25
C THR A 442 -9.16 9.29 -3.31
N PRO A 443 -7.94 9.84 -3.10
CA PRO A 443 -7.75 11.03 -2.26
C PRO A 443 -8.60 12.20 -2.75
N VAL A 444 -9.30 12.88 -1.83
CA VAL A 444 -10.21 13.98 -2.15
C VAL A 444 -9.50 15.11 -2.89
N GLU A 445 -8.24 15.39 -2.54
CA GLU A 445 -7.42 16.41 -3.20
C GLU A 445 -7.27 16.13 -4.71
N VAL A 446 -7.10 14.86 -5.09
CA VAL A 446 -6.98 14.44 -6.50
C VAL A 446 -8.32 14.58 -7.23
N VAL A 447 -9.41 14.16 -6.58
CA VAL A 447 -10.76 14.24 -7.15
C VAL A 447 -11.17 15.70 -7.38
N ASP A 448 -11.00 16.55 -6.37
CA ASP A 448 -11.30 17.98 -6.45
C ASP A 448 -10.46 18.65 -7.54
N PHE A 449 -9.17 18.30 -7.64
CA PHE A 449 -8.30 18.82 -8.69
C PHE A 449 -8.81 18.49 -10.09
N ILE A 450 -9.23 17.24 -10.34
CA ILE A 450 -9.76 16.82 -11.63
C ILE A 450 -11.07 17.56 -11.95
N ILE A 451 -12.00 17.64 -11.00
CA ILE A 451 -13.31 18.30 -11.20
C ILE A 451 -13.12 19.77 -11.58
N ASN A 452 -12.30 20.50 -10.81
CA ASN A 452 -12.04 21.92 -11.08
C ASN A 452 -11.29 22.10 -12.41
N SER A 453 -10.39 21.18 -12.75
CA SER A 453 -9.64 21.22 -14.02
C SER A 453 -10.53 20.94 -15.22
N VAL A 454 -11.43 19.97 -15.14
CA VAL A 454 -12.42 19.69 -16.19
C VAL A 454 -13.35 20.88 -16.36
N SER A 455 -13.80 21.52 -15.27
CA SER A 455 -14.61 22.72 -15.34
C SER A 455 -13.89 23.88 -16.04
N TYR A 456 -12.63 24.12 -15.68
CA TYR A 456 -11.79 25.13 -16.36
C TYR A 456 -11.62 24.83 -17.85
N VAL A 457 -11.29 23.59 -18.20
CA VAL A 457 -11.10 23.18 -19.60
C VAL A 457 -12.40 23.26 -20.40
N LEU A 458 -13.54 22.89 -19.81
CA LEU A 458 -14.84 23.02 -20.46
C LEU A 458 -15.15 24.48 -20.80
N GLN A 459 -14.89 25.39 -19.86
CA GLN A 459 -15.10 26.82 -20.10
C GLN A 459 -14.12 27.36 -21.14
N LYS A 460 -12.86 26.95 -21.09
CA LYS A 460 -11.80 27.42 -21.98
C LYS A 460 -11.95 26.93 -23.42
N GLU A 461 -12.19 25.65 -23.60
CA GLU A 461 -12.12 24.98 -24.92
C GLU A 461 -13.51 24.87 -25.58
N PHE A 462 -14.60 24.88 -24.79
CA PHE A 462 -15.98 24.78 -25.30
C PHE A 462 -16.86 26.00 -24.98
N GLY A 463 -16.41 26.92 -24.12
CA GLY A 463 -17.23 28.07 -23.70
C GLY A 463 -18.45 27.69 -22.85
N ARG A 464 -18.44 26.51 -22.21
CA ARG A 464 -19.56 25.96 -21.44
C ARG A 464 -19.19 25.74 -19.98
N ASN A 465 -20.18 25.75 -19.11
CA ASN A 465 -20.03 25.43 -17.69
C ASN A 465 -20.62 24.06 -17.35
N ILE A 466 -20.14 23.46 -16.26
CA ILE A 466 -20.66 22.19 -15.73
C ILE A 466 -22.16 22.27 -15.48
N SER A 467 -22.68 23.42 -15.05
CA SER A 467 -24.09 23.63 -14.74
C SER A 467 -25.00 23.69 -15.99
N ASP A 468 -24.48 23.96 -17.18
CA ASP A 468 -25.31 24.21 -18.37
C ASP A 468 -26.06 22.96 -18.85
N GLU A 469 -27.25 23.13 -19.43
CA GLU A 469 -28.09 22.03 -19.95
C GLU A 469 -27.38 21.20 -21.01
N ASN A 470 -27.60 19.89 -21.07
CA ASN A 470 -26.94 19.01 -22.04
C ASN A 470 -25.40 18.99 -21.89
N VAL A 471 -24.91 19.10 -20.64
CA VAL A 471 -23.54 18.71 -20.27
C VAL A 471 -23.67 17.48 -19.40
N ASN A 472 -23.70 16.31 -20.06
CA ASN A 472 -23.85 15.02 -19.39
C ASN A 472 -22.48 14.48 -18.94
N ILE A 473 -22.42 14.07 -17.68
CA ILE A 473 -21.20 13.64 -16.99
C ILE A 473 -21.39 12.19 -16.56
N ILE A 474 -20.40 11.35 -16.85
CA ILE A 474 -20.37 9.95 -16.37
C ILE A 474 -19.10 9.65 -15.61
N ASP A 475 -19.26 8.96 -14.48
CA ASP A 475 -18.21 8.21 -13.81
C ASP A 475 -18.37 6.70 -14.08
N PRO A 476 -17.64 6.13 -15.05
CA PRO A 476 -17.81 4.73 -15.46
C PRO A 476 -17.29 3.71 -14.43
N PHE A 477 -16.56 4.14 -13.41
CA PHE A 477 -15.91 3.28 -12.40
C PHE A 477 -16.01 3.94 -11.03
N THR A 478 -17.24 4.15 -10.56
CA THR A 478 -17.49 5.13 -9.51
C THR A 478 -16.97 4.72 -8.13
N GLY A 479 -16.72 3.43 -7.90
CA GLY A 479 -16.25 2.91 -6.64
C GLY A 479 -17.22 3.27 -5.53
N THR A 480 -16.83 4.22 -4.69
CA THR A 480 -17.62 4.70 -3.54
C THR A 480 -18.38 6.00 -3.83
N GLY A 481 -18.48 6.39 -5.11
CA GLY A 481 -19.23 7.57 -5.55
C GLY A 481 -18.46 8.88 -5.43
N THR A 482 -17.15 8.84 -5.11
CA THR A 482 -16.40 10.04 -4.68
C THR A 482 -16.42 11.16 -5.72
N PHE A 483 -16.24 10.88 -7.01
CA PHE A 483 -16.26 11.93 -8.04
C PHE A 483 -17.62 12.62 -8.12
N ILE A 484 -18.72 11.87 -8.10
CA ILE A 484 -20.07 12.42 -8.14
C ILE A 484 -20.38 13.22 -6.86
N VAL A 485 -20.02 12.69 -5.69
CA VAL A 485 -20.19 13.37 -4.40
C VAL A 485 -19.44 14.71 -4.38
N ARG A 486 -18.15 14.70 -4.76
CA ARG A 486 -17.33 15.92 -4.77
C ARG A 486 -17.79 16.91 -5.83
N LEU A 487 -18.34 16.43 -6.94
CA LEU A 487 -18.93 17.29 -7.96
C LEU A 487 -20.18 18.02 -7.43
N LEU A 488 -21.07 17.31 -6.74
CA LEU A 488 -22.24 17.92 -6.09
C LEU A 488 -21.81 18.95 -5.03
N GLN A 489 -20.76 18.66 -4.27
CA GLN A 489 -20.23 19.54 -3.21
C GLN A 489 -19.32 20.67 -3.72
N SER A 490 -18.97 20.68 -5.01
CA SER A 490 -17.96 21.59 -5.56
C SER A 490 -18.41 23.05 -5.65
N GLY A 491 -19.72 23.31 -5.67
CA GLY A 491 -20.29 24.62 -5.98
C GLY A 491 -20.27 24.98 -7.48
N LEU A 492 -19.90 24.05 -8.37
CA LEU A 492 -19.87 24.27 -9.82
C LEU A 492 -21.24 24.11 -10.51
N ILE A 493 -22.24 23.61 -9.79
CA ILE A 493 -23.62 23.48 -10.24
C ILE A 493 -24.45 24.57 -9.57
N ARG A 494 -25.14 25.38 -10.37
CA ARG A 494 -26.00 26.47 -9.88
C ARG A 494 -27.21 25.88 -9.13
N PRO A 495 -27.72 26.51 -8.06
CA PRO A 495 -28.85 25.99 -7.29
C PRO A 495 -30.09 25.66 -8.13
N GLU A 496 -30.42 26.51 -9.11
CA GLU A 496 -31.57 26.33 -10.02
C GLU A 496 -31.44 25.12 -10.96
N ASP A 497 -30.20 24.69 -11.24
CA ASP A 497 -29.88 23.56 -12.12
C ASP A 497 -29.65 22.26 -11.35
N PHE A 498 -29.49 22.35 -10.02
CA PHE A 498 -28.99 21.27 -9.18
C PHE A 498 -29.82 19.99 -9.28
N LYS A 499 -31.15 20.13 -9.21
CA LYS A 499 -32.10 19.02 -9.34
C LYS A 499 -32.05 18.38 -10.73
N ARG A 500 -31.98 19.19 -11.79
CA ARG A 500 -31.90 18.69 -13.18
C ARG A 500 -30.62 17.89 -13.39
N LYS A 501 -29.49 18.42 -12.94
CA LYS A 501 -28.18 17.74 -13.02
C LYS A 501 -28.22 16.39 -12.33
N TYR A 502 -28.64 16.38 -11.06
CA TYR A 502 -28.73 15.17 -10.25
C TYR A 502 -29.67 14.11 -10.86
N MET A 503 -30.82 14.52 -11.39
CA MET A 503 -31.84 13.59 -11.89
C MET A 503 -31.55 13.04 -13.28
N HIS A 504 -30.89 13.82 -14.16
CA HIS A 504 -30.89 13.52 -15.59
C HIS A 504 -29.51 13.54 -16.26
N GLU A 505 -28.53 14.28 -15.73
CA GLU A 505 -27.28 14.56 -16.44
C GLU A 505 -26.01 14.05 -15.72
N LEU A 506 -26.15 13.55 -14.49
CA LEU A 506 -25.10 12.83 -13.77
C LEU A 506 -25.35 11.32 -13.85
N ARG A 507 -24.33 10.57 -14.28
CA ARG A 507 -24.39 9.11 -14.44
C ARG A 507 -23.20 8.45 -13.75
N ALA A 508 -23.39 7.23 -13.27
CA ALA A 508 -22.35 6.45 -12.62
C ALA A 508 -22.54 4.95 -12.85
N ASN A 509 -21.46 4.22 -13.09
CA ASN A 509 -21.45 2.76 -13.14
C ASN A 509 -20.58 2.18 -12.04
N GLU A 510 -20.98 1.02 -11.53
CA GLU A 510 -20.16 0.19 -10.67
C GLU A 510 -20.44 -1.29 -10.96
N ILE A 511 -19.42 -2.13 -10.95
CA ILE A 511 -19.55 -3.58 -11.16
C ILE A 511 -19.68 -4.33 -9.81
N VAL A 512 -19.12 -3.77 -8.75
CA VAL A 512 -19.05 -4.36 -7.43
C VAL A 512 -20.28 -3.99 -6.60
N LEU A 513 -21.06 -4.98 -6.17
CA LEU A 513 -22.30 -4.77 -5.41
C LEU A 513 -22.13 -3.91 -4.15
N LEU A 514 -21.10 -4.20 -3.35
CA LEU A 514 -20.84 -3.45 -2.11
C LEU A 514 -20.47 -1.98 -2.39
N ALA A 515 -19.64 -1.75 -3.40
CA ALA A 515 -19.22 -0.41 -3.82
C ALA A 515 -20.42 0.37 -4.38
N TYR A 516 -21.28 -0.29 -5.17
CA TYR A 516 -22.52 0.27 -5.68
C TYR A 516 -23.43 0.79 -4.56
N TYR A 517 -23.63 0.02 -3.48
CA TYR A 517 -24.43 0.47 -2.35
C TYR A 517 -23.83 1.70 -1.67
N ILE A 518 -22.51 1.68 -1.42
CA ILE A 518 -21.79 2.81 -0.81
C ILE A 518 -21.88 4.06 -1.69
N ALA A 519 -21.68 3.92 -3.00
CA ALA A 519 -21.78 5.02 -3.94
C ALA A 519 -23.18 5.62 -3.96
N SER A 520 -24.22 4.79 -4.09
CA SER A 520 -25.60 5.25 -4.14
C SER A 520 -25.97 6.06 -2.90
N ILE A 521 -25.66 5.54 -1.70
CA ILE A 521 -26.01 6.24 -0.46
C ILE A 521 -25.17 7.51 -0.24
N ASN A 522 -23.90 7.49 -0.61
CA ASN A 522 -23.05 8.67 -0.48
C ASN A 522 -23.52 9.80 -1.40
N ILE A 523 -23.87 9.49 -2.65
CA ILE A 523 -24.39 10.46 -3.62
C ILE A 523 -25.73 11.05 -3.15
N GLU A 524 -26.66 10.20 -2.70
CA GLU A 524 -27.96 10.62 -2.19
C GLU A 524 -27.82 11.49 -0.93
N ASN A 525 -26.98 11.08 0.03
CA ASN A 525 -26.74 11.86 1.25
C ASN A 525 -26.09 13.21 0.94
N ALA A 526 -25.14 13.27 0.01
CA ALA A 526 -24.51 14.52 -0.39
C ALA A 526 -25.54 15.49 -1.00
N TYR A 527 -26.42 14.99 -1.86
CA TYR A 527 -27.51 15.76 -2.46
C TYR A 527 -28.47 16.30 -1.38
N HIS A 528 -28.99 15.44 -0.49
CA HIS A 528 -29.94 15.84 0.55
C HIS A 528 -29.33 16.75 1.61
N SER A 529 -28.05 16.56 1.95
CA SER A 529 -27.35 17.45 2.88
C SER A 529 -27.25 18.87 2.33
N ILE A 530 -27.04 19.03 1.02
CA ILE A 530 -26.99 20.36 0.39
C ILE A 530 -28.38 20.99 0.38
N LEU A 531 -29.41 20.24 -0.06
CA LEU A 531 -30.79 20.73 -0.07
C LEU A 531 -31.28 21.17 1.32
N ASN A 532 -30.96 20.41 2.36
CA ASN A 532 -31.41 20.69 3.72
C ASN A 532 -30.73 21.93 4.32
N ASN A 533 -29.44 22.13 4.03
CA ASN A 533 -28.65 23.23 4.57
C ASN A 533 -28.86 24.55 3.82
N GLU A 534 -29.35 24.52 2.57
CA GLU A 534 -29.60 25.73 1.80
C GLU A 534 -31.04 26.27 1.96
N ILE A 535 -31.13 27.60 2.07
CA ILE A 535 -32.38 28.34 2.27
C ILE A 535 -33.17 28.47 0.94
N PHE A 536 -32.50 28.29 -0.19
CA PHE A 536 -33.08 28.49 -1.52
C PHE A 536 -34.07 27.41 -1.96
N PHE A 537 -34.04 26.21 -1.36
CA PHE A 537 -34.91 25.10 -1.73
C PHE A 537 -36.19 25.06 -0.89
N SER A 538 -37.32 24.84 -1.56
CA SER A 538 -38.64 24.72 -0.91
C SER A 538 -38.78 23.40 -0.12
N ASN A 539 -39.70 23.35 0.85
CA ASN A 539 -39.94 22.12 1.63
C ASN A 539 -40.36 20.92 0.77
N ASP A 540 -41.01 21.14 -0.38
CA ASP A 540 -41.35 20.07 -1.32
C ASP A 540 -40.13 19.54 -2.08
N GLU A 541 -39.10 20.37 -2.28
CA GLU A 541 -37.84 19.95 -2.91
C GLU A 541 -36.91 19.20 -1.94
N LYS A 542 -37.10 19.35 -0.63
CA LYS A 542 -36.36 18.65 0.43
C LYS A 542 -36.83 17.22 0.69
N LYS A 543 -37.78 16.71 -0.09
CA LYS A 543 -38.23 15.31 -0.01
C LYS A 543 -37.13 14.36 -0.51
N TYR A 544 -37.07 13.19 0.13
CA TYR A 544 -36.13 12.14 -0.26
C TYR A 544 -36.29 11.80 -1.76
N THR A 545 -35.17 11.79 -2.46
CA THR A 545 -35.08 11.59 -3.91
C THR A 545 -33.91 10.64 -4.18
N PRO A 546 -34.14 9.41 -4.67
CA PRO A 546 -33.08 8.46 -4.97
C PRO A 546 -32.26 8.90 -6.17
N PHE A 547 -30.99 8.49 -6.23
CA PHE A 547 -30.13 8.83 -7.36
C PHE A 547 -30.47 7.92 -8.56
N GLY A 548 -31.08 8.50 -9.59
CA GLY A 548 -31.47 7.79 -10.81
C GLY A 548 -30.31 7.46 -11.75
N GLY A 549 -29.16 8.12 -11.56
CA GLY A 549 -28.01 8.04 -12.47
C GLY A 549 -27.07 6.84 -12.25
N ILE A 550 -27.17 6.12 -11.14
CA ILE A 550 -26.27 5.00 -10.83
C ILE A 550 -26.80 3.66 -11.34
N CYS A 551 -25.92 2.88 -11.97
CA CYS A 551 -26.17 1.54 -12.51
C CYS A 551 -25.20 0.49 -11.92
N LEU A 552 -25.71 -0.70 -11.61
CA LEU A 552 -24.88 -1.88 -11.35
C LEU A 552 -24.62 -2.59 -12.67
N THR A 553 -23.40 -2.47 -13.21
CA THR A 553 -23.05 -2.96 -14.55
C THR A 553 -21.55 -3.03 -14.79
N ASP A 554 -21.12 -3.86 -15.75
CA ASP A 554 -19.77 -3.85 -16.30
C ASP A 554 -19.71 -2.88 -17.50
N THR A 555 -19.08 -1.73 -17.28
CA THR A 555 -18.93 -0.68 -18.30
C THR A 555 -18.34 -1.19 -19.62
N PHE A 556 -17.40 -2.14 -19.57
CA PHE A 556 -16.78 -2.67 -20.79
C PHE A 556 -17.74 -3.62 -21.50
N GLN A 557 -18.44 -4.48 -20.76
CA GLN A 557 -19.45 -5.38 -21.33
C GLN A 557 -20.60 -4.62 -22.01
N LEU A 558 -21.01 -3.47 -21.46
CA LEU A 558 -22.03 -2.62 -22.10
C LEU A 558 -21.63 -2.14 -23.50
N ALA A 559 -20.33 -2.03 -23.80
CA ALA A 559 -19.85 -1.64 -25.12
C ALA A 559 -19.82 -2.82 -26.12
N GLU A 560 -19.94 -4.07 -25.63
CA GLU A 560 -19.90 -5.28 -26.44
C GLU A 560 -21.27 -5.62 -27.06
N GLU A 561 -22.35 -5.47 -26.28
CA GLU A 561 -23.69 -5.96 -26.67
C GLU A 561 -24.68 -4.82 -26.97
N ASN A 562 -25.11 -4.70 -28.23
CA ASN A 562 -26.07 -3.69 -28.68
C ASN A 562 -27.55 -4.14 -28.58
N LYS A 563 -27.92 -5.23 -27.88
CA LYS A 563 -29.29 -5.76 -27.92
C LYS A 563 -29.81 -6.33 -26.61
N ASN A 564 -31.01 -5.85 -26.24
CA ASN A 564 -31.94 -6.33 -25.21
C ASN A 564 -31.34 -6.64 -23.83
N LEU A 565 -30.75 -5.61 -23.20
CA LEU A 565 -30.24 -5.63 -21.82
C LEU A 565 -31.34 -5.76 -20.76
N PHE A 566 -32.62 -5.76 -21.18
CA PHE A 566 -33.73 -5.86 -20.25
C PHE A 566 -33.78 -7.20 -19.53
N SER A 567 -33.73 -7.12 -18.20
CA SER A 567 -33.99 -8.22 -17.30
C SER A 567 -35.27 -7.96 -16.51
N GLU A 568 -36.20 -8.93 -16.53
CA GLU A 568 -37.36 -8.94 -15.63
C GLU A 568 -36.94 -8.96 -14.15
N MET A 569 -35.75 -9.50 -13.83
CA MET A 569 -35.22 -9.53 -12.47
C MET A 569 -34.65 -8.19 -12.00
N PHE A 570 -34.11 -7.38 -12.92
CA PHE A 570 -33.55 -6.06 -12.62
C PHE A 570 -34.17 -4.95 -13.48
N PRO A 571 -35.51 -4.75 -13.44
CA PRO A 571 -36.21 -3.93 -14.43
C PRO A 571 -35.92 -2.43 -14.27
N VAL A 572 -35.65 -1.96 -13.05
CA VAL A 572 -35.27 -0.56 -12.81
C VAL A 572 -33.82 -0.31 -13.23
N ASN A 573 -32.88 -1.20 -12.88
CA ASN A 573 -31.49 -1.08 -13.29
C ASN A 573 -31.35 -1.14 -14.82
N SER A 574 -32.06 -2.08 -15.46
CA SER A 574 -32.07 -2.22 -16.92
C SER A 574 -32.52 -0.94 -17.62
N ARG A 575 -33.55 -0.25 -17.09
CA ARG A 575 -34.00 1.04 -17.63
C ARG A 575 -32.96 2.14 -17.45
N ARG A 576 -32.31 2.23 -16.28
CA ARG A 576 -31.24 3.20 -16.03
C ARG A 576 -30.05 3.01 -16.97
N VAL A 577 -29.66 1.75 -17.19
CA VAL A 577 -28.58 1.38 -18.13
C VAL A 577 -28.95 1.81 -19.56
N GLN A 578 -30.18 1.53 -20.00
CA GLN A 578 -30.64 1.94 -21.33
C GLN A 578 -30.65 3.46 -21.49
N GLU A 579 -31.23 4.20 -20.53
CA GLU A 579 -31.20 5.67 -20.51
C GLU A 579 -29.78 6.22 -20.58
N GLN A 580 -28.84 5.61 -19.85
CA GLN A 580 -27.43 5.98 -19.89
C GLN A 580 -26.81 5.72 -21.27
N ILE A 581 -27.08 4.59 -21.91
CA ILE A 581 -26.56 4.28 -23.26
C ILE A 581 -27.04 5.31 -24.27
N ASP A 582 -28.33 5.66 -24.20
CA ASP A 582 -28.96 6.60 -25.13
C ASP A 582 -28.54 8.07 -24.88
N THR A 583 -27.94 8.38 -23.72
CA THR A 583 -27.51 9.73 -23.35
C THR A 583 -26.20 10.13 -24.08
N PRO A 584 -26.14 11.28 -24.77
CA PRO A 584 -24.89 11.82 -25.31
C PRO A 584 -23.94 12.28 -24.20
N ILE A 585 -22.75 11.66 -24.07
CA ILE A 585 -21.80 11.96 -22.98
C ILE A 585 -20.76 12.97 -23.43
N HIS A 586 -20.59 14.04 -22.63
CA HIS A 586 -19.66 15.12 -22.92
C HIS A 586 -18.44 15.10 -21.99
N ILE A 587 -18.60 14.56 -20.78
CA ILE A 587 -17.54 14.50 -19.78
C ILE A 587 -17.48 13.10 -19.20
N VAL A 588 -16.30 12.49 -19.25
CA VAL A 588 -15.98 11.25 -18.56
C VAL A 588 -14.95 11.57 -17.47
N ILE A 589 -15.26 11.29 -16.21
CA ILE A 589 -14.33 11.46 -15.09
C ILE A 589 -14.21 10.16 -14.30
N GLY A 590 -13.12 9.97 -13.56
CA GLY A 590 -13.03 8.83 -12.65
C GLY A 590 -11.62 8.32 -12.37
N ASN A 591 -11.57 7.21 -11.65
CA ASN A 591 -10.36 6.43 -11.37
C ASN A 591 -10.57 4.99 -11.88
N PRO A 592 -10.23 4.69 -13.15
CA PRO A 592 -10.44 3.36 -13.71
C PRO A 592 -9.58 2.28 -13.02
N PRO A 593 -9.98 1.00 -13.06
CA PRO A 593 -9.22 -0.09 -12.43
C PRO A 593 -7.87 -0.34 -13.10
N TYR A 594 -6.85 -0.71 -12.32
CA TYR A 594 -5.50 -1.02 -12.81
C TYR A 594 -5.22 -2.53 -12.73
N SER A 595 -5.30 -3.23 -13.86
CA SER A 595 -4.98 -4.65 -13.91
C SER A 595 -4.49 -5.05 -15.30
N ILE A 596 -3.24 -5.50 -15.38
CA ILE A 596 -2.65 -6.12 -16.57
C ILE A 596 -2.85 -7.65 -16.59
N GLY A 597 -3.48 -8.22 -15.56
CA GLY A 597 -3.74 -9.64 -15.37
C GLY A 597 -3.31 -10.19 -13.99
N GLN A 598 -3.58 -11.47 -13.76
CA GLN A 598 -3.21 -12.20 -12.54
C GLN A 598 -1.68 -12.26 -12.29
N LYS A 599 -1.28 -12.41 -11.02
CA LYS A 599 0.13 -12.52 -10.62
C LYS A 599 0.66 -13.93 -10.83
N SER A 600 -0.15 -14.93 -10.50
CA SER A 600 0.15 -16.35 -10.66
C SER A 600 -0.93 -17.04 -11.50
N ALA A 601 -0.56 -18.10 -12.22
CA ALA A 601 -1.56 -18.92 -12.92
C ALA A 601 -2.39 -19.79 -11.97
N ASN A 602 -1.96 -19.90 -10.70
CA ASN A 602 -2.72 -20.56 -9.64
C ASN A 602 -3.89 -19.70 -9.14
N ASP A 603 -3.81 -18.37 -9.28
CA ASP A 603 -4.86 -17.42 -8.83
C ASP A 603 -6.19 -17.65 -9.56
N ASN A 604 -6.11 -18.17 -10.80
CA ASN A 604 -7.24 -18.35 -11.72
C ASN A 604 -8.12 -17.10 -11.87
N ALA A 605 -7.48 -15.92 -11.87
CA ALA A 605 -8.10 -14.60 -11.88
C ALA A 605 -7.66 -13.81 -13.12
N GLN A 606 -7.68 -14.44 -14.30
CA GLN A 606 -7.34 -13.76 -15.54
C GLN A 606 -8.32 -12.62 -15.81
N ASN A 607 -7.81 -11.53 -16.39
CA ASN A 607 -8.66 -10.43 -16.86
C ASN A 607 -9.65 -10.95 -17.89
N MET A 608 -10.87 -10.41 -17.84
CA MET A 608 -11.91 -10.74 -18.81
C MET A 608 -11.56 -10.19 -20.20
N HIS A 609 -12.00 -10.94 -21.22
CA HIS A 609 -11.87 -10.57 -22.62
C HIS A 609 -13.15 -9.85 -23.06
N TYR A 610 -12.98 -8.72 -23.77
CA TYR A 610 -14.08 -7.95 -24.36
C TYR A 610 -13.80 -7.86 -25.86
N GLU A 611 -14.49 -8.66 -26.67
CA GLU A 611 -14.12 -8.91 -28.07
C GLU A 611 -14.02 -7.64 -28.92
N HIS A 612 -15.04 -6.79 -28.89
CA HIS A 612 -15.09 -5.54 -29.66
C HIS A 612 -14.08 -4.51 -29.15
N LEU A 613 -14.00 -4.32 -27.83
CA LEU A 613 -13.06 -3.38 -27.23
C LEU A 613 -11.60 -3.81 -27.44
N ASP A 614 -11.30 -5.10 -27.24
CA ASP A 614 -9.96 -5.65 -27.44
C ASP A 614 -9.54 -5.62 -28.90
N LYS A 615 -10.49 -5.85 -29.84
CA LYS A 615 -10.26 -5.65 -31.27
C LYS A 615 -9.99 -4.19 -31.62
N LYS A 616 -10.71 -3.23 -31.00
CA LYS A 616 -10.42 -1.80 -31.20
C LYS A 616 -9.03 -1.41 -30.71
N ILE A 617 -8.60 -1.96 -29.58
CA ILE A 617 -7.23 -1.78 -29.06
C ILE A 617 -6.20 -2.40 -30.02
N GLU A 618 -6.49 -3.58 -30.56
CA GLU A 618 -5.63 -4.24 -31.55
C GLU A 618 -5.47 -3.38 -32.82
N GLU A 619 -6.59 -2.93 -33.39
CA GLU A 619 -6.65 -2.09 -34.58
C GLU A 619 -6.07 -0.67 -34.38
N THR A 620 -5.87 -0.22 -33.13
CA THR A 620 -5.34 1.11 -32.83
C THR A 620 -3.99 1.01 -32.12
N TYR A 621 -4.00 0.84 -30.80
CA TYR A 621 -2.83 0.94 -29.95
C TYR A 621 -1.77 -0.13 -30.23
N VAL A 622 -2.18 -1.37 -30.50
CA VAL A 622 -1.23 -2.47 -30.77
C VAL A 622 -0.62 -2.32 -32.16
N ARG A 623 -1.45 -2.05 -33.17
CA ARG A 623 -0.99 -1.89 -34.56
C ARG A 623 0.03 -0.77 -34.75
N GLU A 624 -0.11 0.33 -34.00
CA GLU A 624 0.82 1.49 -34.07
C GLU A 624 2.07 1.34 -33.17
N SER A 625 2.15 0.26 -32.37
CA SER A 625 3.28 0.01 -31.48
C SER A 625 4.43 -0.68 -32.22
N SER A 626 5.67 -0.23 -31.97
CA SER A 626 6.87 -0.92 -32.45
C SER A 626 7.36 -2.01 -31.49
N ALA A 627 6.69 -2.24 -30.36
CA ALA A 627 7.12 -3.21 -29.36
C ALA A 627 6.81 -4.65 -29.80
N ALA A 628 7.71 -5.58 -29.48
CA ALA A 628 7.48 -7.01 -29.71
C ALA A 628 6.38 -7.60 -28.80
N LEU A 629 6.05 -6.92 -27.69
CA LEU A 629 5.02 -7.36 -26.74
C LEU A 629 4.13 -6.18 -26.33
N SER A 630 2.88 -6.21 -26.77
CA SER A 630 1.88 -5.14 -26.51
C SER A 630 0.87 -5.52 -25.43
N LYS A 631 1.23 -6.42 -24.51
CA LYS A 631 0.36 -6.87 -23.40
C LYS A 631 -0.15 -5.67 -22.57
N ALA A 632 0.67 -4.64 -22.41
CA ALA A 632 0.31 -3.43 -21.66
C ALA A 632 -0.89 -2.68 -22.25
N CYS A 633 -1.14 -2.78 -23.55
CA CYS A 633 -2.30 -2.16 -24.21
C CYS A 633 -3.64 -2.72 -23.70
N TYR A 634 -3.64 -3.92 -23.12
CA TYR A 634 -4.85 -4.59 -22.62
C TYR A 634 -5.03 -4.46 -21.10
N ASP A 635 -4.24 -3.62 -20.43
CA ASP A 635 -4.49 -3.25 -19.03
C ASP A 635 -5.84 -2.53 -18.93
N SER A 636 -6.61 -2.81 -17.87
CA SER A 636 -7.96 -2.28 -17.68
C SER A 636 -8.03 -0.75 -17.75
N TYR A 637 -7.00 -0.01 -17.32
CA TYR A 637 -7.02 1.46 -17.42
C TYR A 637 -6.78 1.96 -18.86
N ILE A 638 -6.07 1.19 -19.71
CA ILE A 638 -5.93 1.48 -21.14
C ILE A 638 -7.23 1.14 -21.87
N LYS A 639 -7.89 0.05 -21.49
CA LYS A 639 -9.26 -0.26 -21.95
C LYS A 639 -10.22 0.87 -21.60
N ALA A 640 -10.11 1.46 -20.40
CA ALA A 640 -10.89 2.63 -19.99
C ALA A 640 -10.64 3.86 -20.86
N PHE A 641 -9.39 4.14 -21.24
CA PHE A 641 -9.11 5.22 -22.21
C PHE A 641 -9.76 4.96 -23.57
N ARG A 642 -9.64 3.75 -24.12
CA ARG A 642 -10.28 3.40 -25.41
C ARG A 642 -11.80 3.54 -25.33
N TRP A 643 -12.41 2.94 -24.31
CA TRP A 643 -13.86 3.01 -24.07
C TRP A 643 -14.33 4.45 -23.92
N ALA A 644 -13.65 5.27 -23.10
CA ALA A 644 -14.03 6.66 -22.87
C ALA A 644 -13.91 7.50 -24.17
N THR A 645 -12.86 7.26 -24.96
CA THR A 645 -12.65 7.95 -26.24
C THR A 645 -13.78 7.65 -27.24
N ASP A 646 -14.29 6.42 -27.21
CA ASP A 646 -15.37 5.95 -28.08
C ASP A 646 -16.76 6.35 -27.53
N ARG A 647 -16.88 6.53 -26.21
CA ARG A 647 -18.14 6.90 -25.52
C ARG A 647 -18.50 8.38 -25.64
N LEU A 648 -17.51 9.26 -25.82
CA LEU A 648 -17.74 10.69 -26.02
C LEU A 648 -18.69 10.95 -27.19
N ASP A 649 -19.51 11.99 -27.06
CA ASP A 649 -20.48 12.36 -28.08
C ASP A 649 -19.79 12.57 -29.45
N PRO A 650 -20.22 11.87 -30.51
CA PRO A 650 -19.58 11.95 -31.82
C PRO A 650 -19.85 13.28 -32.54
N SER A 651 -20.83 14.07 -32.09
CA SER A 651 -21.25 15.30 -32.77
C SER A 651 -20.48 16.53 -32.30
N CYS A 652 -20.08 16.59 -31.03
CA CYS A 652 -19.35 17.73 -30.45
C CYS A 652 -18.02 17.35 -29.78
N GLY A 653 -17.79 16.06 -29.50
CA GLY A 653 -16.65 15.60 -28.72
C GLY A 653 -16.87 15.79 -27.21
N GLY A 654 -15.81 16.06 -26.46
CA GLY A 654 -15.88 16.23 -25.02
C GLY A 654 -14.55 16.14 -24.30
N ILE A 655 -14.61 15.91 -22.99
CA ILE A 655 -13.46 15.90 -22.08
C ILE A 655 -13.39 14.57 -21.32
N ILE A 656 -12.20 13.98 -21.24
CA ILE A 656 -11.93 12.84 -20.37
C ILE A 656 -10.96 13.32 -19.28
N GLY A 657 -11.30 13.15 -18.01
CA GLY A 657 -10.47 13.50 -16.86
C GLY A 657 -10.25 12.29 -15.94
N PHE A 658 -9.09 11.66 -16.03
CA PHE A 658 -8.78 10.47 -15.24
C PHE A 658 -7.57 10.65 -14.32
N VAL A 659 -7.58 9.91 -13.22
CA VAL A 659 -6.36 9.52 -12.49
C VAL A 659 -6.06 8.05 -12.79
N THR A 660 -4.90 7.77 -13.39
CA THR A 660 -4.54 6.41 -13.81
C THR A 660 -3.15 6.01 -13.35
N ASN A 661 -2.82 4.73 -13.51
CA ASN A 661 -1.42 4.31 -13.61
C ASN A 661 -0.72 5.15 -14.69
N GLY A 662 0.36 5.85 -14.32
CA GLY A 662 1.13 6.74 -15.19
C GLY A 662 2.22 6.04 -15.99
N SER A 663 2.31 4.70 -15.94
CA SER A 663 3.37 3.97 -16.66
C SER A 663 3.30 4.14 -18.17
N TRP A 664 2.11 4.43 -18.73
CA TRP A 664 1.94 4.69 -20.16
C TRP A 664 2.74 5.87 -20.70
N LEU A 665 3.19 6.80 -19.84
CA LEU A 665 3.99 7.97 -20.26
C LEU A 665 5.36 7.56 -20.85
N ASP A 666 5.94 6.45 -20.40
CA ASP A 666 7.32 6.05 -20.76
C ASP A 666 7.46 4.54 -21.02
N ASN A 667 6.36 3.80 -21.13
CA ASN A 667 6.39 2.36 -21.40
C ASN A 667 6.55 2.08 -22.90
N ASN A 668 7.50 1.23 -23.25
CA ASN A 668 7.81 0.87 -24.63
C ASN A 668 6.65 0.16 -25.34
N GLY A 669 5.83 -0.63 -24.64
CA GLY A 669 4.67 -1.31 -25.22
C GLY A 669 3.41 -0.45 -25.30
N LEU A 670 3.51 0.85 -24.99
CA LEU A 670 2.41 1.83 -25.04
C LEU A 670 2.75 3.04 -25.91
N ASP A 671 3.79 2.93 -26.75
CA ASP A 671 4.13 3.92 -27.77
C ASP A 671 2.99 4.09 -28.79
N GLY A 672 2.37 2.99 -29.24
CA GLY A 672 1.20 3.04 -30.11
C GLY A 672 0.01 3.72 -29.45
N PHE A 673 -0.23 3.49 -28.15
CA PHE A 673 -1.25 4.22 -27.38
C PHE A 673 -0.98 5.74 -27.38
N ARG A 674 0.27 6.16 -27.10
CA ARG A 674 0.66 7.58 -27.11
C ARG A 674 0.45 8.23 -28.48
N LYS A 675 0.87 7.55 -29.57
CA LYS A 675 0.63 8.01 -30.96
C LYS A 675 -0.86 8.13 -31.27
N CYS A 676 -1.68 7.17 -30.84
CA CYS A 676 -3.12 7.22 -31.07
C CYS A 676 -3.80 8.36 -30.32
N ILE A 677 -3.50 8.60 -29.04
CA ILE A 677 -4.14 9.72 -28.31
C ILE A 677 -3.66 11.09 -28.81
N GLU A 678 -2.41 11.22 -29.26
CA GLU A 678 -1.93 12.43 -29.94
C GLU A 678 -2.75 12.71 -31.22
N LYS A 679 -3.17 11.65 -31.92
CA LYS A 679 -4.02 11.74 -33.11
C LYS A 679 -5.51 11.93 -32.79
N ASP A 680 -6.03 11.30 -31.75
CA ASP A 680 -7.46 11.28 -31.44
C ASP A 680 -7.94 12.57 -30.75
N PHE A 681 -7.04 13.31 -30.09
CA PHE A 681 -7.37 14.49 -29.28
C PHE A 681 -6.76 15.79 -29.83
N GLU A 682 -7.35 16.93 -29.52
CA GLU A 682 -6.83 18.26 -29.90
C GLU A 682 -5.84 18.78 -28.86
N LYS A 683 -6.07 18.48 -27.58
CA LYS A 683 -5.23 18.93 -26.47
C LYS A 683 -5.19 17.92 -25.35
N ILE A 684 -4.01 17.77 -24.74
CA ILE A 684 -3.76 16.79 -23.69
C ILE A 684 -3.00 17.47 -22.55
N TYR A 685 -3.57 17.42 -21.34
CA TYR A 685 -2.92 17.89 -20.13
C TYR A 685 -2.50 16.69 -19.29
N VAL A 686 -1.24 16.62 -18.89
CA VAL A 686 -0.70 15.56 -18.04
C VAL A 686 -0.06 16.17 -16.80
N PHE A 687 -0.52 15.73 -15.63
CA PHE A 687 0.14 16.01 -14.35
C PHE A 687 0.66 14.69 -13.75
N ASN A 688 1.96 14.46 -13.89
CA ASN A 688 2.64 13.27 -13.39
C ASN A 688 2.88 13.38 -11.88
N LEU A 689 2.17 12.56 -11.11
CA LEU A 689 2.26 12.52 -9.65
C LEU A 689 3.31 11.53 -9.15
N ARG A 690 3.95 10.78 -10.06
CA ARG A 690 5.00 9.80 -9.76
C ARG A 690 4.54 8.75 -8.75
N GLY A 691 5.47 8.24 -7.92
CA GLY A 691 5.18 7.29 -6.83
C GLY A 691 5.36 5.83 -7.22
N ASN A 692 6.16 5.53 -8.25
CA ASN A 692 6.47 4.16 -8.66
C ASN A 692 7.38 3.45 -7.64
N GLN A 693 6.75 2.68 -6.74
CA GLN A 693 7.42 1.86 -5.73
C GLN A 693 7.60 0.40 -6.16
N ARG A 694 7.52 0.11 -7.46
CA ARG A 694 8.07 -1.13 -8.04
C ARG A 694 9.56 -0.99 -8.40
N THR A 695 10.08 0.24 -8.32
CA THR A 695 11.51 0.56 -8.45
C THR A 695 12.23 0.35 -7.11
N SER A 696 13.56 0.49 -7.11
CA SER A 696 14.40 0.38 -5.92
C SER A 696 15.55 1.38 -5.97
N GLY A 697 16.29 1.53 -4.86
CA GLY A 697 17.45 2.41 -4.79
C GLY A 697 17.09 3.89 -4.99
N GLU A 698 17.93 4.61 -5.72
CA GLU A 698 17.79 6.06 -5.95
C GLU A 698 16.51 6.43 -6.70
N LEU A 699 16.12 5.63 -7.70
CA LEU A 699 14.90 5.90 -8.47
C LEU A 699 13.65 5.85 -7.57
N SER A 700 13.56 4.88 -6.66
CA SER A 700 12.46 4.79 -5.69
C SER A 700 12.40 5.99 -4.74
N ARG A 701 13.57 6.55 -4.36
CA ARG A 701 13.65 7.78 -3.54
C ARG A 701 13.13 8.98 -4.32
N LYS A 702 13.55 9.15 -5.58
CA LYS A 702 13.05 10.23 -6.46
C LYS A 702 11.54 10.13 -6.64
N GLU A 703 11.03 8.94 -6.96
CA GLU A 703 9.59 8.70 -7.13
C GLU A 703 8.75 9.13 -5.91
N GLY A 704 9.32 9.03 -4.70
CA GLY A 704 8.72 9.53 -3.48
C GLY A 704 7.45 8.78 -3.06
N GLY A 705 6.59 9.47 -2.29
CA GLY A 705 5.38 8.90 -1.72
C GLY A 705 4.34 8.47 -2.75
N LYS A 706 3.63 7.37 -2.45
CA LYS A 706 2.55 6.79 -3.26
C LYS A 706 1.24 7.54 -3.01
N ILE A 707 0.60 8.09 -4.05
CA ILE A 707 -0.69 8.81 -3.95
C ILE A 707 -1.78 7.95 -3.31
N PHE A 708 -1.83 6.65 -3.62
CA PHE A 708 -2.81 5.71 -3.05
C PHE A 708 -2.26 4.87 -1.87
N GLY A 709 -1.07 5.19 -1.34
CA GLY A 709 -0.56 4.56 -0.12
C GLY A 709 -0.30 3.06 -0.31
N SER A 710 -0.92 2.20 0.48
CA SER A 710 -0.85 0.73 0.31
C SER A 710 -1.68 0.22 -0.88
N GLY A 711 -2.66 1.00 -1.36
CA GLY A 711 -3.58 0.59 -2.43
C GLY A 711 -2.94 0.47 -3.82
N SER A 712 -1.83 1.17 -4.10
CA SER A 712 -1.09 1.01 -5.35
C SER A 712 0.39 1.33 -5.20
N ARG A 713 1.25 0.55 -5.88
CA ARG A 713 2.70 0.80 -6.04
C ARG A 713 3.04 1.39 -7.42
N ALA A 714 2.06 1.63 -8.27
CA ALA A 714 2.26 2.17 -9.61
C ALA A 714 2.59 3.67 -9.56
N PRO A 715 3.32 4.22 -10.56
CA PRO A 715 3.30 5.66 -10.79
C PRO A 715 1.88 6.11 -11.08
N ILE A 716 1.50 7.31 -10.66
CA ILE A 716 0.17 7.87 -10.86
C ILE A 716 0.25 9.14 -11.71
N ALA A 717 -0.69 9.31 -12.64
CA ALA A 717 -0.82 10.52 -13.44
C ALA A 717 -2.28 10.97 -13.49
N ILE A 718 -2.50 12.28 -13.40
CA ILE A 718 -3.79 12.90 -13.75
C ILE A 718 -3.70 13.31 -15.23
N THR A 719 -4.68 12.90 -16.02
CA THR A 719 -4.72 13.14 -17.47
C THR A 719 -6.05 13.76 -17.86
N ILE A 720 -6.01 14.88 -18.59
CA ILE A 720 -7.20 15.52 -19.16
C ILE A 720 -7.06 15.58 -20.68
N LEU A 721 -7.97 14.92 -21.38
CA LEU A 721 -7.98 14.79 -22.83
C LEU A 721 -9.14 15.59 -23.40
N VAL A 722 -8.88 16.43 -24.40
CA VAL A 722 -9.88 17.28 -25.06
C VAL A 722 -10.08 16.82 -26.50
N LYS A 723 -11.29 16.35 -26.81
CA LYS A 723 -11.67 15.90 -28.15
C LYS A 723 -12.69 16.87 -28.73
N ARG A 724 -12.46 17.34 -29.94
CA ARG A 724 -13.42 18.16 -30.69
C ARG A 724 -13.63 17.54 -32.07
N LYS A 725 -14.85 17.65 -32.57
CA LYS A 725 -15.19 17.15 -33.91
C LYS A 725 -14.48 17.95 -35.00
N ASP A 726 -14.45 19.27 -34.86
CA ASP A 726 -13.83 20.19 -35.82
C ASP A 726 -12.33 20.38 -35.55
N LYS A 727 -11.63 19.30 -35.16
CA LYS A 727 -10.20 19.32 -34.90
C LYS A 727 -9.46 19.79 -36.17
N ASN A 728 -8.74 20.90 -36.06
CA ASN A 728 -8.03 21.55 -37.17
C ASN A 728 -6.52 21.21 -37.24
N THR A 729 -6.02 20.41 -36.31
CA THR A 729 -4.61 19.99 -36.25
C THR A 729 -4.49 18.50 -36.51
N ASP A 730 -3.36 18.04 -37.04
CA ASP A 730 -3.12 16.59 -37.18
C ASP A 730 -2.74 15.94 -35.83
N LYS A 731 -2.04 16.70 -34.98
CA LYS A 731 -1.51 16.27 -33.67
C LYS A 731 -2.04 17.14 -32.54
N ALA A 732 -2.19 16.54 -31.36
CA ALA A 732 -2.60 17.23 -30.14
C ALA A 732 -1.49 18.16 -29.62
N THR A 733 -1.87 19.30 -29.05
CA THR A 733 -0.95 20.05 -28.17
C THR A 733 -0.88 19.34 -26.82
N ILE A 734 0.31 18.85 -26.46
CA ILE A 734 0.53 18.11 -25.21
C ILE A 734 1.23 19.02 -24.21
N VAL A 735 0.62 19.23 -23.05
CA VAL A 735 1.21 20.00 -21.96
C VAL A 735 1.38 19.13 -20.73
N TYR A 736 2.54 19.20 -20.11
CA TYR A 736 3.01 18.28 -19.08
C TYR A 736 3.58 19.02 -17.88
N ARG A 737 3.32 18.48 -16.69
CA ARG A 737 4.00 18.85 -15.45
C ARG A 737 4.38 17.61 -14.66
N ASP A 738 5.63 17.59 -14.17
CA ASP A 738 6.06 16.69 -13.11
C ASP A 738 5.84 17.34 -11.74
N ILE A 739 5.34 16.58 -10.77
CA ILE A 739 5.15 17.06 -9.40
C ILE A 739 6.46 17.31 -8.65
N GLY A 740 7.54 16.61 -9.01
CA GLY A 740 8.89 16.74 -8.43
C GLY A 740 9.43 15.49 -7.72
N ASP A 741 10.75 15.48 -7.53
CA ASP A 741 11.51 14.40 -6.88
C ASP A 741 11.41 14.45 -5.34
N TYR A 742 11.53 13.29 -4.69
CA TYR A 742 11.68 13.10 -3.24
C TYR A 742 10.50 13.59 -2.36
N LEU A 743 9.36 13.90 -2.96
CA LEU A 743 8.19 14.36 -2.22
C LEU A 743 7.47 13.22 -1.52
N THR A 744 7.11 13.41 -0.24
CA THR A 744 6.23 12.50 0.49
C THR A 744 4.81 12.55 -0.08
N ARG A 745 3.95 11.59 0.30
CA ARG A 745 2.55 11.56 -0.14
C ARG A 745 1.84 12.85 0.28
N GLU A 746 2.03 13.26 1.52
CA GLU A 746 1.38 14.41 2.14
C GLU A 746 1.80 15.72 1.47
N GLN A 747 3.09 15.85 1.11
CA GLN A 747 3.58 16.98 0.34
C GLN A 747 2.95 17.04 -1.06
N LYS A 748 2.84 15.90 -1.76
CA LYS A 748 2.17 15.82 -3.05
C LYS A 748 0.69 16.21 -2.96
N LEU A 749 -0.05 15.66 -2.01
CA LEU A 749 -1.46 16.01 -1.80
C LEU A 749 -1.65 17.49 -1.44
N LYS A 750 -0.73 18.07 -0.64
CA LYS A 750 -0.72 19.50 -0.32
C LYS A 750 -0.52 20.37 -1.58
N ILE A 751 0.40 19.98 -2.47
CA ILE A 751 0.60 20.67 -3.76
C ILE A 751 -0.69 20.63 -4.57
N ILE A 752 -1.26 19.44 -4.78
CA ILE A 752 -2.50 19.25 -5.55
C ILE A 752 -3.64 20.13 -5.00
N ARG A 753 -3.84 20.11 -3.68
CA ARG A 753 -4.85 20.92 -2.99
C ARG A 753 -4.63 22.43 -3.18
N ASN A 754 -3.40 22.89 -3.02
CA ASN A 754 -3.07 24.32 -3.11
C ASN A 754 -3.21 24.85 -4.54
N THR A 755 -2.88 24.03 -5.53
CA THR A 755 -2.98 24.39 -6.96
C THR A 755 -4.45 24.46 -7.42
N LYS A 756 -5.35 23.69 -6.81
CA LYS A 756 -6.80 23.61 -7.10
C LYS A 756 -7.18 23.07 -8.48
N SER A 757 -6.56 23.52 -9.57
CA SER A 757 -6.84 23.09 -10.94
C SER A 757 -5.60 23.22 -11.84
N ILE A 758 -5.65 22.62 -13.03
CA ILE A 758 -4.58 22.73 -14.03
C ILE A 758 -4.31 24.17 -14.50
N GLU A 759 -5.23 25.12 -14.28
CA GLU A 759 -5.05 26.52 -14.64
C GLU A 759 -3.85 27.13 -13.92
N ASN A 760 -3.64 26.73 -12.66
CA ASN A 760 -2.60 27.27 -11.79
C ASN A 760 -1.30 26.44 -11.85
N LEU A 761 -1.18 25.50 -12.80
CA LEU A 761 0.05 24.77 -13.04
C LEU A 761 0.87 25.45 -14.14
N GLU A 762 2.14 25.69 -13.83
CA GLU A 762 3.14 25.98 -14.86
C GLU A 762 3.43 24.70 -15.66
N MET A 763 2.73 24.54 -16.78
CA MET A 763 2.88 23.40 -17.66
C MET A 763 3.91 23.68 -18.76
N THR A 764 4.63 22.63 -19.17
CA THR A 764 5.57 22.67 -20.30
C THR A 764 4.97 21.94 -21.49
N GLU A 765 5.03 22.52 -22.68
CA GLU A 765 4.64 21.82 -23.91
C GLU A 765 5.65 20.72 -24.24
N LEU A 766 5.17 19.54 -24.59
CA LEU A 766 5.99 18.41 -25.04
C LEU A 766 5.93 18.29 -26.56
N HIS A 767 7.06 17.89 -27.14
CA HIS A 767 7.19 17.57 -28.55
C HIS A 767 7.60 16.11 -28.71
N PRO A 768 6.63 15.19 -28.87
CA PRO A 768 6.93 13.77 -29.07
C PRO A 768 7.81 13.54 -30.30
N ASN A 769 8.75 12.61 -30.20
CA ASN A 769 9.58 12.19 -31.34
C ASN A 769 8.82 11.21 -32.27
N LYS A 770 9.43 10.84 -33.41
CA LYS A 770 8.89 9.87 -34.39
C LYS A 770 8.51 8.51 -33.79
N ASP A 771 9.18 8.20 -32.70
CA ASP A 771 9.14 6.98 -31.93
C ASP A 771 7.96 6.94 -30.94
N GLY A 772 7.26 8.07 -30.77
CA GLY A 772 6.14 8.21 -29.84
C GLY A 772 6.58 8.40 -28.39
N ASP A 773 7.82 8.79 -28.11
CA ASP A 773 8.30 9.11 -26.77
C ASP A 773 7.89 10.53 -26.38
N TRP A 774 7.23 10.68 -25.23
CA TRP A 774 6.83 11.99 -24.70
C TRP A 774 7.84 12.55 -23.69
N ILE A 775 8.42 11.66 -22.89
CA ILE A 775 9.47 11.94 -21.92
C ILE A 775 10.62 10.95 -22.13
N ASN A 776 11.81 11.29 -21.61
CA ASN A 776 13.02 10.49 -21.78
C ASN A 776 13.23 10.12 -23.26
N LEU A 777 13.30 11.14 -24.12
CA LEU A 777 13.36 10.96 -25.56
C LEU A 777 14.66 10.23 -25.93
N ARG A 778 14.55 9.30 -26.87
CA ARG A 778 15.70 8.68 -27.53
C ARG A 778 16.49 9.69 -28.35
N ASN A 779 17.79 9.45 -28.48
CA ASN A 779 18.69 10.29 -29.25
C ASN A 779 18.81 9.76 -30.69
N ASP A 780 18.62 10.64 -31.67
CA ASP A 780 18.72 10.26 -33.09
C ASP A 780 20.14 9.76 -33.47
N GLU A 781 21.20 10.31 -32.86
CA GLU A 781 22.59 9.87 -33.08
C GLU A 781 22.80 8.40 -32.68
N PHE A 782 22.13 7.94 -31.62
CA PHE A 782 22.23 6.56 -31.16
C PHE A 782 21.75 5.58 -32.23
N ALA A 783 20.77 5.97 -33.04
CA ALA A 783 20.25 5.15 -34.13
C ALA A 783 21.24 4.97 -35.29
N GLU A 784 22.28 5.80 -35.38
CA GLU A 784 23.35 5.67 -36.39
C GLU A 784 24.44 4.67 -35.96
N TYR A 785 24.56 4.39 -34.66
CA TYR A 785 25.53 3.42 -34.14
C TYR A 785 25.19 1.99 -34.53
N ILE A 786 26.23 1.15 -34.50
CA ILE A 786 26.18 -0.24 -34.94
C ILE A 786 25.28 -1.04 -33.99
N PRO A 787 24.21 -1.69 -34.48
CA PRO A 787 23.39 -2.58 -33.67
C PRO A 787 24.23 -3.70 -33.05
N ILE A 788 24.05 -3.94 -31.74
CA ILE A 788 24.74 -5.05 -31.09
C ILE A 788 24.34 -6.41 -31.68
N ALA A 789 23.10 -6.57 -32.15
CA ALA A 789 22.60 -7.81 -32.73
C ALA A 789 21.59 -7.54 -33.86
N PRO A 790 21.33 -8.53 -34.74
CA PRO A 790 20.30 -8.40 -35.77
C PRO A 790 18.90 -8.42 -35.17
N GLU A 791 17.94 -7.85 -35.91
CA GLU A 791 16.52 -8.04 -35.63
C GLU A 791 16.11 -9.52 -35.74
N LYS A 792 16.61 -10.21 -36.78
CA LYS A 792 16.43 -11.65 -36.96
C LYS A 792 17.69 -12.41 -36.53
N LYS A 793 17.57 -13.24 -35.50
CA LYS A 793 18.68 -14.06 -34.99
C LYS A 793 19.29 -14.93 -36.08
N PHE A 794 20.62 -15.02 -36.09
CA PHE A 794 21.44 -15.73 -37.07
C PHE A 794 21.38 -15.16 -38.50
N ASP A 795 20.94 -13.90 -38.67
CA ASP A 795 21.03 -13.20 -39.95
C ASP A 795 22.44 -12.67 -40.21
N VAL A 796 23.20 -13.44 -40.98
CA VAL A 796 24.58 -13.12 -41.36
C VAL A 796 24.70 -11.94 -42.31
N ALA A 797 23.61 -11.53 -42.98
CA ALA A 797 23.61 -10.36 -43.85
C ALA A 797 23.45 -9.04 -43.06
N SER A 798 23.06 -9.13 -41.80
CA SER A 798 22.89 -7.97 -40.93
C SER A 798 24.23 -7.27 -40.65
N LYS A 799 24.23 -5.93 -40.69
CA LYS A 799 25.37 -5.11 -40.26
C LYS A 799 25.34 -4.91 -38.74
N SER A 800 25.60 -5.98 -37.99
CA SER A 800 25.56 -6.01 -36.52
C SER A 800 26.84 -6.60 -35.92
N ILE A 801 27.05 -6.45 -34.61
CA ILE A 801 28.25 -6.96 -33.92
C ILE A 801 28.16 -8.48 -33.70
N PHE A 802 27.03 -8.95 -33.19
CA PHE A 802 26.78 -10.36 -32.89
C PHE A 802 25.79 -10.98 -33.89
N ASN A 803 26.02 -12.21 -34.31
CA ASN A 803 25.12 -12.99 -35.17
C ASN A 803 23.80 -13.37 -34.46
N THR A 804 23.82 -13.51 -33.14
CA THR A 804 22.66 -13.99 -32.36
C THR A 804 22.74 -13.51 -30.91
N PHE A 805 21.66 -13.73 -30.17
CA PHE A 805 21.58 -13.48 -28.73
C PHE A 805 20.52 -14.36 -28.08
N ALA A 806 20.70 -14.68 -26.81
CA ALA A 806 19.73 -15.38 -25.98
C ALA A 806 19.04 -14.43 -25.00
N ILE A 807 17.85 -14.83 -24.56
CA ILE A 807 17.20 -14.22 -23.39
C ILE A 807 17.49 -15.14 -22.22
N GLY A 808 17.73 -14.59 -21.03
CA GLY A 808 17.88 -15.40 -19.82
C GLY A 808 16.67 -16.31 -19.58
N VAL A 809 16.86 -17.39 -18.84
CA VAL A 809 15.82 -18.41 -18.62
C VAL A 809 14.69 -17.83 -17.76
N ALA A 810 13.46 -17.91 -18.25
CA ALA A 810 12.25 -17.65 -17.46
C ALA A 810 11.50 -18.95 -17.21
N THR A 811 11.42 -19.33 -15.93
CA THR A 811 10.78 -20.59 -15.53
C THR A 811 9.31 -20.39 -15.18
N ASN A 812 8.98 -19.20 -14.67
CA ASN A 812 7.71 -18.84 -14.04
C ASN A 812 7.35 -19.70 -12.81
N ARG A 813 8.32 -20.40 -12.22
CA ARG A 813 8.16 -21.28 -11.05
C ARG A 813 9.46 -21.44 -10.26
N ASP A 814 10.23 -20.36 -10.13
CA ASP A 814 11.62 -20.40 -9.66
C ASP A 814 11.80 -21.21 -8.36
N THR A 815 10.92 -21.04 -7.37
CA THR A 815 10.95 -21.75 -6.09
C THR A 815 10.97 -23.28 -6.21
N TRP A 816 10.42 -23.83 -7.30
CA TRP A 816 10.38 -25.27 -7.56
C TRP A 816 11.60 -25.79 -8.32
N VAL A 817 12.17 -24.98 -9.22
CA VAL A 817 13.18 -25.43 -10.20
C VAL A 817 14.59 -24.89 -9.92
N TYR A 818 14.71 -23.83 -9.12
CA TYR A 818 15.98 -23.27 -8.63
C TYR A 818 16.17 -23.60 -7.15
N GLY A 819 17.42 -23.76 -6.73
CA GLY A 819 17.79 -23.81 -5.32
C GLY A 819 19.26 -24.08 -5.08
N PHE A 820 19.74 -23.75 -3.88
CA PHE A 820 21.13 -24.02 -3.46
C PHE A 820 21.43 -25.51 -3.21
N SER A 821 20.41 -26.35 -3.05
CA SER A 821 20.55 -27.80 -2.82
C SER A 821 19.96 -28.58 -3.99
N LYS A 822 20.79 -29.35 -4.70
CA LYS A 822 20.30 -30.24 -5.78
C LYS A 822 19.31 -31.27 -5.23
N GLU A 823 19.52 -31.75 -4.01
CA GLU A 823 18.64 -32.72 -3.36
C GLU A 823 17.24 -32.14 -3.09
N THR A 824 17.18 -30.90 -2.58
CA THR A 824 15.90 -30.23 -2.31
C THR A 824 15.13 -29.97 -3.60
N VAL A 825 15.79 -29.45 -4.64
CA VAL A 825 15.16 -29.26 -5.95
C VAL A 825 14.66 -30.59 -6.51
N THR A 826 15.42 -31.69 -6.34
CA THR A 826 15.01 -33.03 -6.78
C THR A 826 13.74 -33.50 -6.10
N LYS A 827 13.65 -33.33 -4.78
CA LYS A 827 12.45 -33.67 -4.01
C LYS A 827 11.24 -32.85 -4.45
N ASN A 828 11.42 -31.54 -4.60
CA ASN A 828 10.37 -30.62 -5.06
C ASN A 828 9.85 -31.02 -6.44
N MET A 829 10.75 -31.21 -7.40
CA MET A 829 10.39 -31.58 -8.77
C MET A 829 9.69 -32.92 -8.86
N LYS A 830 10.18 -33.96 -8.17
CA LYS A 830 9.50 -35.26 -8.13
C LYS A 830 8.08 -35.16 -7.57
N SER A 831 7.91 -34.39 -6.48
CA SER A 831 6.59 -34.15 -5.89
C SER A 831 5.65 -33.42 -6.83
N MET A 832 6.11 -32.35 -7.47
CA MET A 832 5.30 -31.56 -8.41
C MET A 832 4.92 -32.37 -9.66
N ILE A 833 5.84 -33.17 -10.20
CA ILE A 833 5.59 -34.03 -11.37
C ILE A 833 4.56 -35.11 -11.03
N SER A 834 4.65 -35.73 -9.84
CA SER A 834 3.64 -36.69 -9.39
C SER A 834 2.26 -36.05 -9.35
N PHE A 835 2.15 -34.90 -8.68
CA PHE A 835 0.88 -34.17 -8.58
C PHE A 835 0.34 -33.76 -9.96
N TYR A 836 1.19 -33.23 -10.83
CA TYR A 836 0.81 -32.90 -12.20
C TYR A 836 0.22 -34.11 -12.95
N ASN A 837 0.90 -35.26 -12.90
CA ASN A 837 0.42 -36.46 -13.58
C ASN A 837 -0.89 -36.99 -12.98
N GLU A 838 -1.06 -36.90 -11.66
CA GLU A 838 -2.34 -37.23 -10.98
C GLU A 838 -3.48 -36.34 -11.47
N GLU A 839 -3.24 -35.03 -11.63
CA GLU A 839 -4.23 -34.07 -12.15
C GLU A 839 -4.60 -34.38 -13.61
N VAL A 840 -3.62 -34.76 -14.44
CA VAL A 840 -3.85 -35.15 -15.84
C VAL A 840 -4.71 -36.42 -15.91
N GLU A 841 -4.38 -37.44 -15.12
CA GLU A 841 -5.14 -38.68 -15.09
C GLU A 841 -6.56 -38.48 -14.52
N ARG A 842 -6.73 -37.65 -13.48
CA ARG A 842 -8.06 -37.32 -12.93
C ARG A 842 -8.97 -36.68 -13.99
N ASN A 843 -8.41 -35.85 -14.86
CA ASN A 843 -9.16 -35.09 -15.85
C ASN A 843 -9.16 -35.74 -17.25
N ARG A 844 -8.74 -36.99 -17.38
CA ARG A 844 -8.61 -37.66 -18.67
C ARG A 844 -9.97 -37.82 -19.36
N GLY A 845 -10.06 -37.38 -20.60
CA GLY A 845 -11.29 -37.43 -21.39
C GLY A 845 -12.40 -36.46 -20.93
N ILE A 846 -12.13 -35.55 -19.99
CA ILE A 846 -13.08 -34.52 -19.53
C ILE A 846 -12.90 -33.25 -20.37
N GLU A 847 -13.99 -32.74 -20.95
CA GLU A 847 -14.03 -31.40 -21.56
C GLU A 847 -14.01 -30.32 -20.46
N ASN A 848 -13.19 -29.27 -20.64
CA ASN A 848 -12.97 -28.21 -19.64
C ASN A 848 -12.43 -28.71 -18.30
N LYS A 849 -11.18 -29.21 -18.32
CA LYS A 849 -10.49 -29.79 -17.16
C LYS A 849 -10.41 -28.82 -15.97
N GLU A 850 -10.85 -29.29 -14.80
CA GLU A 850 -10.70 -28.58 -13.53
C GLU A 850 -9.39 -29.00 -12.87
N LEU A 851 -8.37 -28.15 -12.99
CA LEU A 851 -7.05 -28.37 -12.38
C LEU A 851 -7.00 -27.74 -10.99
N GLN A 852 -6.54 -28.50 -9.99
CA GLN A 852 -6.30 -27.99 -8.64
C GLN A 852 -5.07 -27.09 -8.62
N SER A 853 -5.16 -25.97 -7.89
CA SER A 853 -4.15 -24.90 -7.89
C SER A 853 -3.43 -24.69 -6.55
N ASP A 854 -3.29 -25.73 -5.73
CA ASP A 854 -2.54 -25.67 -4.46
C ASP A 854 -1.05 -25.33 -4.71
N SER A 855 -0.64 -24.14 -4.28
CA SER A 855 0.73 -23.61 -4.43
C SER A 855 1.79 -24.45 -3.72
N LYS A 856 1.40 -25.27 -2.74
CA LYS A 856 2.30 -26.21 -2.05
C LYS A 856 2.56 -27.49 -2.84
N LYS A 857 1.78 -27.74 -3.88
CA LYS A 857 1.91 -28.95 -4.71
C LYS A 857 2.37 -28.64 -6.13
N ILE A 858 1.99 -27.48 -6.67
CA ILE A 858 2.32 -27.10 -8.05
C ILE A 858 2.34 -25.60 -8.27
N SER A 859 3.19 -25.17 -9.19
CA SER A 859 3.15 -23.84 -9.78
C SER A 859 2.81 -23.94 -11.27
N TRP A 860 1.55 -23.66 -11.59
CA TRP A 860 1.04 -23.73 -12.95
C TRP A 860 1.60 -22.59 -13.81
N THR A 861 1.77 -22.89 -15.10
CA THR A 861 2.05 -21.88 -16.12
C THR A 861 1.20 -22.14 -17.35
N ARG A 862 1.20 -21.22 -18.33
CA ARG A 862 0.43 -21.39 -19.56
C ARG A 862 0.90 -22.63 -20.34
N SER A 863 2.20 -22.87 -20.42
CA SER A 863 2.73 -24.07 -21.09
C SER A 863 2.30 -25.36 -20.40
N LEU A 864 2.44 -25.43 -19.07
CA LEU A 864 2.12 -26.65 -18.30
C LEU A 864 0.61 -26.95 -18.29
N LYS A 865 -0.25 -25.93 -18.24
CA LYS A 865 -1.71 -26.13 -18.39
C LYS A 865 -2.07 -26.67 -19.78
N LYS A 866 -1.41 -26.18 -20.85
CA LYS A 866 -1.61 -26.71 -22.21
C LYS A 866 -1.17 -28.17 -22.35
N ASP A 867 -0.09 -28.56 -21.68
CA ASP A 867 0.35 -29.96 -21.68
C ASP A 867 -0.67 -30.85 -20.94
N ALA A 868 -1.25 -30.35 -19.84
CA ALA A 868 -2.33 -31.04 -19.13
C ALA A 868 -3.61 -31.15 -19.97
N GLU A 869 -4.00 -30.08 -20.68
CA GLU A 869 -5.10 -30.06 -21.66
C GLU A 869 -4.90 -31.15 -22.73
N LYS A 870 -3.66 -31.31 -23.21
CA LYS A 870 -3.26 -32.32 -24.20
C LYS A 870 -3.01 -33.72 -23.64
N GLU A 871 -3.22 -33.94 -22.35
CA GLU A 871 -3.03 -35.24 -21.68
C GLU A 871 -1.58 -35.74 -21.74
N ILE A 872 -0.60 -34.83 -21.76
CA ILE A 872 0.81 -35.18 -21.80
C ILE A 872 1.29 -35.47 -20.37
N LEU A 873 1.74 -36.70 -20.13
CA LEU A 873 2.42 -37.08 -18.91
C LEU A 873 3.91 -36.70 -18.97
N HIS A 874 4.48 -36.39 -17.81
CA HIS A 874 5.90 -36.04 -17.70
C HIS A 874 6.65 -36.96 -16.74
N SER A 875 7.94 -37.14 -16.98
CA SER A 875 8.86 -37.87 -16.10
C SER A 875 9.97 -36.97 -15.57
N PHE A 876 10.51 -37.36 -14.42
CA PHE A 876 11.72 -36.76 -13.88
C PHE A 876 12.95 -37.32 -14.59
N ASP A 877 13.92 -36.46 -14.90
CA ASP A 877 15.18 -36.81 -15.58
C ASP A 877 16.34 -36.09 -14.89
N GLU A 878 17.20 -36.87 -14.23
CA GLU A 878 18.32 -36.33 -13.44
C GLU A 878 19.41 -35.66 -14.29
N GLU A 879 19.47 -35.94 -15.60
CA GLU A 879 20.49 -35.37 -16.49
C GLU A 879 20.19 -33.90 -16.86
N GLN A 880 19.01 -33.39 -16.50
CA GLN A 880 18.58 -32.03 -16.85
C GLN A 880 19.12 -30.94 -15.91
N TYR A 881 19.89 -31.28 -14.89
CA TYR A 881 20.48 -30.30 -13.97
C TYR A 881 21.65 -29.54 -14.58
N VAL A 882 21.63 -28.22 -14.39
CA VAL A 882 22.73 -27.30 -14.73
C VAL A 882 23.02 -26.38 -13.55
N GLU A 883 24.26 -25.91 -13.45
CA GLU A 883 24.58 -24.76 -12.62
C GLU A 883 24.18 -23.49 -13.38
N SER A 884 23.52 -22.59 -12.67
CA SER A 884 22.93 -21.39 -13.26
C SER A 884 23.15 -20.18 -12.36
N ILE A 885 23.43 -19.03 -12.98
CA ILE A 885 23.54 -17.78 -12.26
C ILE A 885 22.14 -17.20 -12.12
N TYR A 886 21.57 -17.35 -10.92
CA TYR A 886 20.21 -16.90 -10.62
C TYR A 886 20.14 -15.37 -10.51
N ARG A 887 21.12 -14.75 -9.84
CA ARG A 887 21.28 -13.28 -9.68
C ARG A 887 22.77 -12.94 -9.69
N PRO A 888 23.17 -11.65 -9.79
CA PRO A 888 24.59 -11.31 -9.88
C PRO A 888 25.37 -11.95 -8.74
N PHE A 889 26.41 -12.72 -9.10
CA PHE A 889 27.30 -13.42 -8.16
C PHE A 889 26.62 -14.46 -7.25
N ALA A 890 25.45 -14.99 -7.66
CA ALA A 890 24.72 -16.02 -6.93
C ALA A 890 24.38 -17.20 -7.84
N LYS A 891 25.15 -18.29 -7.70
CA LYS A 891 24.93 -19.57 -8.39
C LYS A 891 23.92 -20.44 -7.62
N GLU A 892 23.04 -21.08 -8.35
CA GLU A 892 22.07 -22.05 -7.85
C GLU A 892 21.97 -23.24 -8.83
N HIS A 893 21.47 -24.38 -8.36
CA HIS A 893 21.09 -25.47 -9.25
C HIS A 893 19.80 -25.13 -9.97
N LEU A 894 19.75 -25.36 -11.28
CA LEU A 894 18.55 -25.26 -12.10
C LEU A 894 18.18 -26.63 -12.67
N TYR A 895 16.95 -27.06 -12.45
CA TYR A 895 16.36 -28.19 -13.17
C TYR A 895 15.87 -27.74 -14.56
N TYR A 896 16.77 -27.72 -15.54
CA TYR A 896 16.54 -27.13 -16.87
C TYR A 896 15.84 -28.11 -17.84
N HIS A 897 14.67 -28.61 -17.45
CA HIS A 897 13.88 -29.53 -18.26
C HIS A 897 12.73 -28.79 -18.95
N LYS A 898 12.68 -28.85 -20.29
CA LYS A 898 11.78 -28.03 -21.14
C LYS A 898 10.30 -27.97 -20.69
N PRO A 899 9.64 -29.08 -20.29
CA PRO A 899 8.24 -29.01 -19.82
C PRO A 899 8.04 -28.10 -18.60
N PHE A 900 9.08 -27.93 -17.79
CA PHE A 900 9.03 -27.16 -16.55
C PHE A 900 9.69 -25.78 -16.67
N ILE A 901 10.01 -25.34 -17.89
CA ILE A 901 10.58 -24.02 -18.16
C ILE A 901 9.68 -23.29 -19.17
N GLU A 902 9.01 -22.21 -18.75
CA GLU A 902 8.07 -21.47 -19.61
C GLU A 902 8.77 -20.87 -20.86
N SER A 903 10.01 -20.40 -20.71
CA SER A 903 10.81 -19.86 -21.81
C SER A 903 12.27 -20.26 -21.66
N PRO A 904 12.69 -21.37 -22.28
CA PRO A 904 14.03 -21.91 -22.14
C PRO A 904 15.10 -21.14 -22.94
N GLY A 905 14.74 -20.20 -23.81
CA GLY A 905 15.73 -19.45 -24.60
C GLY A 905 16.53 -20.32 -25.57
N LEU A 906 17.74 -19.87 -25.94
CA LEU A 906 18.63 -20.55 -26.88
C LEU A 906 19.79 -21.29 -26.19
N TRP A 907 19.70 -21.54 -24.88
CA TRP A 907 20.85 -22.00 -24.09
C TRP A 907 21.40 -23.36 -24.51
N LYS A 908 20.60 -24.27 -25.08
CA LYS A 908 21.12 -25.54 -25.65
C LYS A 908 21.98 -25.34 -26.91
N GLN A 909 21.87 -24.20 -27.59
CA GLN A 909 22.74 -23.83 -28.72
C GLN A 909 23.97 -23.04 -28.25
N LEU A 910 23.98 -22.50 -27.02
CA LEU A 910 25.13 -21.78 -26.47
C LEU A 910 25.99 -22.67 -25.57
N PHE A 911 25.34 -23.57 -24.83
CA PHE A 911 25.91 -24.59 -23.94
C PHE A 911 25.23 -25.94 -24.19
N PRO A 912 25.58 -26.67 -25.28
CA PRO A 912 24.95 -27.96 -25.59
C PRO A 912 25.22 -29.05 -24.56
N SER A 913 26.38 -29.01 -23.89
CA SER A 913 26.76 -29.92 -22.82
C SER A 913 27.88 -29.33 -21.97
N LYS A 914 28.18 -29.96 -20.82
CA LYS A 914 29.27 -29.54 -19.90
C LYS A 914 30.67 -29.47 -20.54
N LYS A 915 30.88 -30.07 -21.72
CA LYS A 915 32.15 -30.02 -22.46
C LYS A 915 32.33 -28.77 -23.31
N HIS A 916 31.25 -28.02 -23.56
CA HIS A 916 31.25 -26.85 -24.42
C HIS A 916 31.23 -25.59 -23.56
N SER A 917 32.41 -25.06 -23.26
CA SER A 917 32.54 -23.78 -22.57
C SER A 917 32.28 -22.61 -23.52
N ASN A 918 31.70 -21.54 -23.00
CA ASN A 918 31.36 -20.35 -23.77
C ASN A 918 31.31 -19.15 -22.83
N LEU A 919 31.47 -17.94 -23.38
CA LEU A 919 31.36 -16.70 -22.64
C LEU A 919 30.21 -15.88 -23.19
N VAL A 920 29.46 -15.22 -22.32
CA VAL A 920 28.25 -14.49 -22.70
C VAL A 920 28.19 -13.17 -21.97
N ILE A 921 28.07 -12.07 -22.72
CA ILE A 921 27.84 -10.74 -22.15
C ILE A 921 26.33 -10.57 -21.94
N CYS A 922 25.89 -10.48 -20.70
CA CYS A 922 24.52 -10.18 -20.34
C CYS A 922 24.35 -8.68 -20.10
N VAL A 923 23.28 -8.10 -20.65
CA VAL A 923 22.90 -6.71 -20.41
C VAL A 923 21.44 -6.61 -20.00
N SER A 924 21.09 -5.52 -19.32
CA SER A 924 19.70 -5.18 -19.01
C SER A 924 18.84 -5.15 -20.28
N GLY A 925 17.66 -5.76 -20.20
CA GLY A 925 16.73 -5.83 -21.32
C GLY A 925 15.89 -4.58 -21.51
N VAL A 926 15.25 -4.53 -22.66
CA VAL A 926 14.37 -3.42 -23.06
C VAL A 926 13.22 -3.22 -22.07
N GLY A 927 13.03 -1.97 -21.65
CA GLY A 927 12.04 -1.53 -20.67
C GLY A 927 12.39 -1.96 -19.24
N GLY A 928 13.66 -2.19 -18.93
CA GLY A 928 14.14 -2.36 -17.56
C GLY A 928 13.80 -1.15 -16.69
N SER A 929 13.53 -1.40 -15.41
CA SER A 929 13.23 -0.37 -14.42
C SER A 929 14.47 0.12 -13.68
N LYS A 930 15.57 -0.63 -13.78
CA LYS A 930 16.86 -0.33 -13.15
C LYS A 930 17.84 0.27 -14.17
N GLU A 931 18.92 0.83 -13.66
CA GLU A 931 20.00 1.35 -14.50
C GLU A 931 20.63 0.23 -15.34
N PHE A 932 20.93 0.55 -16.59
CA PHE A 932 21.57 -0.36 -17.53
C PHE A 932 22.85 -0.94 -16.93
N SER A 933 22.97 -2.27 -16.90
CA SER A 933 24.10 -2.97 -16.29
C SER A 933 24.59 -4.11 -17.20
N PRO A 934 25.89 -4.14 -17.57
CA PRO A 934 26.52 -5.29 -18.21
C PRO A 934 27.14 -6.25 -17.17
N LEU A 935 27.04 -7.56 -17.40
CA LEU A 935 27.73 -8.60 -16.63
C LEU A 935 28.09 -9.76 -17.57
N ILE A 936 29.36 -10.18 -17.59
CA ILE A 936 29.77 -11.36 -18.35
C ILE A 936 29.68 -12.61 -17.48
N ILE A 937 29.31 -13.72 -18.11
CA ILE A 937 29.13 -15.02 -17.47
C ILE A 937 29.62 -16.15 -18.38
N ASP A 938 29.80 -17.34 -17.80
CA ASP A 938 30.17 -18.59 -18.48
C ASP A 938 29.14 -19.72 -18.27
N GLU A 939 27.97 -19.38 -17.72
CA GLU A 939 26.91 -20.33 -17.34
C GLU A 939 25.54 -19.85 -17.87
N ILE A 940 24.49 -20.65 -17.64
CA ILE A 940 23.12 -20.28 -18.02
C ILE A 940 22.58 -19.26 -17.00
N PRO A 941 22.14 -18.05 -17.40
CA PRO A 941 21.56 -17.06 -16.52
C PRO A 941 20.04 -17.15 -16.41
N CYS A 942 19.53 -16.76 -15.25
CA CYS A 942 18.13 -16.39 -15.08
C CYS A 942 17.80 -15.11 -15.89
N MET A 943 16.54 -15.01 -16.34
CA MET A 943 16.01 -13.80 -17.00
C MET A 943 16.16 -12.53 -16.16
N ASP A 944 16.21 -12.66 -14.83
CA ASP A 944 16.31 -11.52 -13.91
C ASP A 944 17.73 -11.27 -13.38
N LEU A 945 18.76 -11.92 -13.94
CA LEU A 945 20.17 -11.67 -13.62
C LEU A 945 20.52 -10.16 -13.68
N VAL A 946 20.24 -9.51 -14.81
CA VAL A 946 20.40 -8.05 -15.01
C VAL A 946 19.10 -7.35 -15.39
N GLU A 947 17.96 -7.93 -14.99
CA GLU A 947 16.58 -7.56 -15.37
C GLU A 947 16.32 -7.72 -16.88
N LYS A 948 15.41 -8.65 -17.23
CA LYS A 948 15.07 -8.98 -18.62
C LYS A 948 16.31 -9.32 -19.49
N SER A 949 17.28 -10.01 -18.89
CA SER A 949 18.65 -10.22 -19.39
C SER A 949 18.69 -10.61 -20.88
N GLN A 950 19.43 -9.82 -21.66
CA GLN A 950 19.75 -10.09 -23.07
C GLN A 950 21.23 -10.49 -23.14
N CYS A 951 21.52 -11.61 -23.78
CA CYS A 951 22.77 -12.34 -23.58
C CYS A 951 23.47 -12.59 -24.92
N PHE A 952 24.63 -11.97 -25.13
CA PHE A 952 25.39 -11.96 -26.37
C PHE A 952 26.59 -12.88 -26.28
N PRO A 953 26.60 -14.02 -27.00
CA PRO A 953 27.59 -15.06 -26.80
C PRO A 953 28.85 -14.84 -27.65
N LEU A 954 30.00 -15.30 -27.15
CA LEU A 954 31.24 -15.36 -27.91
C LEU A 954 31.17 -16.44 -29.00
N TYR A 955 30.53 -17.58 -28.70
CA TYR A 955 30.34 -18.70 -29.63
C TYR A 955 28.88 -19.18 -29.67
N TYR A 956 28.49 -19.89 -30.72
CA TYR A 956 27.26 -20.70 -30.73
C TYR A 956 27.53 -22.03 -31.42
N TYR A 957 26.68 -23.02 -31.15
CA TYR A 957 26.85 -24.40 -31.58
C TYR A 957 25.64 -24.86 -32.39
N LYS A 958 25.90 -25.55 -33.50
CA LYS A 958 24.87 -26.22 -34.30
C LYS A 958 25.13 -27.71 -34.31
N GLU A 959 24.06 -28.50 -34.25
CA GLU A 959 24.17 -29.96 -34.37
C GLU A 959 24.61 -30.32 -35.79
N ASN A 960 25.52 -31.29 -35.90
CA ASN A 960 26.02 -31.74 -37.19
C ASN A 960 24.97 -32.64 -37.88
N GLU A 961 24.33 -32.13 -38.94
CA GLU A 961 23.27 -32.83 -39.67
C GLU A 961 23.75 -34.14 -40.34
N GLU A 962 25.05 -34.27 -40.63
CA GLU A 962 25.62 -35.53 -41.17
C GLU A 962 25.53 -36.70 -40.18
N ASN A 963 25.40 -36.45 -38.87
CA ASN A 963 25.28 -37.49 -37.85
C ASN A 963 23.84 -38.04 -37.71
N GLN A 964 22.83 -37.47 -38.38
CA GLN A 964 21.46 -38.02 -38.32
C GLN A 964 21.29 -39.33 -39.11
N ASN A 965 22.16 -39.59 -40.09
CA ASN A 965 22.12 -40.80 -40.94
C ASN A 965 23.12 -41.90 -40.53
N ALA A 966 23.97 -41.65 -39.53
CA ALA A 966 25.03 -42.56 -39.10
C ALA A 966 24.61 -43.36 -37.86
N LEU A 967 23.59 -44.22 -37.98
CA LEU A 967 23.22 -45.16 -36.91
C LEU A 967 24.25 -46.31 -36.73
N PHE A 968 25.24 -46.43 -37.64
CA PHE A 968 26.16 -47.57 -37.72
C PHE A 968 27.65 -47.22 -37.95
N ASP A 969 28.05 -45.95 -37.98
CA ASP A 969 29.48 -45.59 -38.12
C ASP A 969 30.10 -45.19 -36.77
N GLU A 970 30.83 -46.13 -36.17
CA GLU A 970 31.72 -45.91 -35.02
C GLU A 970 33.00 -45.16 -35.44
N PHE A 971 32.93 -43.86 -35.74
CA PHE A 971 34.13 -43.00 -35.69
C PHE A 971 33.78 -41.53 -35.37
N ASN A 972 34.11 -41.10 -34.15
CA ASN A 972 34.44 -39.74 -33.67
C ASN A 972 34.18 -38.53 -34.62
N LYS A 973 32.93 -38.25 -34.99
CA LYS A 973 32.55 -36.92 -35.48
C LYS A 973 31.92 -36.13 -34.34
N GLU A 974 32.45 -34.94 -34.03
CA GLU A 974 31.87 -34.06 -33.01
C GLU A 974 30.40 -33.77 -33.32
N LYS A 975 29.52 -34.01 -32.33
CA LYS A 975 28.07 -33.83 -32.46
C LYS A 975 27.68 -32.37 -32.75
N TYR A 976 28.49 -31.42 -32.29
CA TYR A 976 28.22 -29.99 -32.40
C TYR A 976 29.38 -29.27 -33.09
N ILE A 977 29.06 -28.37 -34.01
CA ILE A 977 30.02 -27.51 -34.71
C ILE A 977 29.98 -26.13 -34.05
N ARG A 978 31.14 -25.63 -33.61
CA ARG A 978 31.30 -24.28 -33.03
C ARG A 978 31.38 -23.22 -34.12
N HIS A 979 30.66 -22.12 -33.92
CA HIS A 979 30.66 -20.93 -34.75
C HIS A 979 30.91 -19.69 -33.91
N ASP A 980 31.48 -18.65 -34.51
CA ASP A 980 31.69 -17.36 -33.84
C ASP A 980 30.36 -16.59 -33.67
N GLY A 981 30.16 -16.08 -32.46
CA GLY A 981 29.10 -15.12 -32.17
C GLY A 981 29.34 -13.78 -32.83
N ILE A 982 30.60 -13.33 -32.96
CA ILE A 982 30.97 -12.06 -33.60
C ILE A 982 30.94 -12.19 -35.13
N THR A 983 30.32 -11.22 -35.81
CA THR A 983 30.16 -11.23 -37.26
C THR A 983 31.48 -10.98 -38.00
N ASP A 984 31.62 -11.55 -39.20
CA ASP A 984 32.77 -11.24 -40.06
C ASP A 984 32.74 -9.80 -40.58
N TRP A 985 31.55 -9.21 -40.67
CA TRP A 985 31.37 -7.82 -41.08
C TRP A 985 32.03 -6.86 -40.09
N ILE A 986 31.74 -6.97 -38.78
CA ILE A 986 32.33 -6.07 -37.79
C ILE A 986 33.84 -6.29 -37.64
N LEU A 987 34.31 -7.53 -37.83
CA LEU A 987 35.73 -7.85 -37.89
C LEU A 987 36.43 -7.11 -39.03
N LYS A 988 35.82 -7.10 -40.22
CA LYS A 988 36.34 -6.37 -41.38
C LYS A 988 36.38 -4.86 -41.12
N GLN A 989 35.33 -4.28 -40.55
CA GLN A 989 35.30 -2.85 -40.19
C GLN A 989 36.40 -2.50 -39.18
N SER A 990 36.50 -3.27 -38.09
CA SER A 990 37.49 -3.04 -37.03
C SER A 990 38.92 -3.17 -37.55
N ARG A 991 39.20 -4.15 -38.42
CA ARG A 991 40.53 -4.30 -39.05
C ARG A 991 40.89 -3.16 -40.00
N SER A 992 39.89 -2.53 -40.63
CA SER A 992 40.10 -1.37 -41.50
C SER A 992 40.54 -0.14 -40.70
N ILE A 993 40.05 0.02 -39.48
CA ILE A 993 40.34 1.19 -38.62
C ILE A 993 41.58 0.93 -37.75
N TYR A 994 41.65 -0.22 -37.08
CA TYR A 994 42.66 -0.49 -36.04
C TYR A 994 43.81 -1.42 -36.52
N GLY A 995 43.68 -2.00 -37.71
CA GLY A 995 44.69 -2.85 -38.35
C GLY A 995 44.40 -4.35 -38.27
N LYS A 996 45.17 -5.13 -39.05
CA LYS A 996 44.92 -6.56 -39.30
C LYS A 996 45.04 -7.47 -38.08
N SER A 997 45.66 -7.01 -36.99
CA SER A 997 45.86 -7.80 -35.76
C SER A 997 44.60 -7.96 -34.91
N VAL A 998 43.53 -7.22 -35.20
CA VAL A 998 42.27 -7.36 -34.45
C VAL A 998 41.64 -8.72 -34.72
N GLU A 999 41.27 -9.42 -33.65
CA GLU A 999 40.53 -10.67 -33.67
C GLU A 999 39.10 -10.50 -33.15
N LYS A 1000 38.24 -11.51 -33.35
CA LYS A 1000 36.85 -11.47 -32.89
C LYS A 1000 36.74 -11.37 -31.37
N GLU A 1001 37.64 -12.04 -30.66
CA GLU A 1001 37.70 -11.95 -29.19
C GLU A 1001 38.03 -10.52 -28.74
N ASP A 1002 38.92 -9.80 -29.43
CA ASP A 1002 39.24 -8.40 -29.09
C ASP A 1002 38.01 -7.51 -29.20
N ILE A 1003 37.16 -7.75 -30.21
CA ILE A 1003 35.89 -7.03 -30.41
C ILE A 1003 34.89 -7.40 -29.31
N PHE A 1004 34.81 -8.67 -28.93
CA PHE A 1004 33.96 -9.11 -27.83
C PHE A 1004 34.30 -8.41 -26.51
N TYR A 1005 35.59 -8.36 -26.15
CA TYR A 1005 36.03 -7.64 -24.95
C TYR A 1005 35.97 -6.13 -25.09
N TYR A 1006 36.18 -5.58 -26.30
CA TYR A 1006 35.91 -4.16 -26.58
C TYR A 1006 34.47 -3.79 -26.23
N VAL A 1007 33.49 -4.59 -26.67
CA VAL A 1007 32.08 -4.37 -26.32
C VAL A 1007 31.89 -4.39 -24.80
N TYR A 1008 32.45 -5.39 -24.11
CA TYR A 1008 32.30 -5.48 -22.66
C TYR A 1008 32.90 -4.28 -21.92
N GLY A 1009 34.12 -3.85 -22.28
CA GLY A 1009 34.75 -2.67 -21.72
C GLY A 1009 33.98 -1.38 -22.04
N PHE A 1010 33.54 -1.21 -23.29
CA PHE A 1010 32.80 -0.03 -23.74
C PHE A 1010 31.46 0.13 -23.03
N LEU A 1011 30.74 -0.97 -22.80
CA LEU A 1011 29.47 -0.95 -22.06
C LEU A 1011 29.61 -0.47 -20.60
N HIS A 1012 30.83 -0.42 -20.06
CA HIS A 1012 31.13 0.17 -18.74
C HIS A 1012 31.46 1.67 -18.78
N SER A 1013 31.58 2.30 -19.95
CA SER A 1013 31.80 3.75 -20.05
C SER A 1013 30.66 4.52 -19.37
N LYS A 1014 31.04 5.41 -18.44
CA LYS A 1014 30.11 6.24 -17.70
C LYS A 1014 29.44 7.27 -18.61
N GLU A 1015 30.19 7.82 -19.54
CA GLU A 1015 29.75 8.81 -20.53
C GLU A 1015 28.67 8.21 -21.43
N TYR A 1016 28.92 7.02 -21.98
CA TYR A 1016 27.95 6.30 -22.83
C TYR A 1016 26.66 5.98 -22.05
N ARG A 1017 26.78 5.39 -20.85
CA ARG A 1017 25.62 5.04 -20.02
C ARG A 1017 24.81 6.24 -19.57
N THR A 1018 25.46 7.38 -19.31
CA THR A 1018 24.81 8.61 -18.87
C THR A 1018 24.12 9.30 -20.06
N LYS A 1019 24.81 9.48 -21.19
CA LYS A 1019 24.26 10.16 -22.37
C LYS A 1019 23.08 9.40 -22.99
N TYR A 1020 23.22 8.07 -23.12
CA TYR A 1020 22.23 7.23 -23.81
C TYR A 1020 21.36 6.42 -22.83
N ALA A 1021 21.17 6.90 -21.60
CA ALA A 1021 20.38 6.21 -20.58
C ALA A 1021 18.93 5.92 -21.04
N ALA A 1022 18.32 6.86 -21.78
CA ALA A 1022 16.99 6.70 -22.35
C ALA A 1022 16.97 5.62 -23.44
N ASP A 1023 17.94 5.64 -24.36
CA ASP A 1023 18.07 4.66 -25.44
C ASP A 1023 18.32 3.25 -24.91
N LEU A 1024 19.26 3.09 -23.96
CA LEU A 1024 19.58 1.82 -23.32
C LEU A 1024 18.40 1.21 -22.54
N LYS A 1025 17.44 2.04 -22.12
CA LYS A 1025 16.18 1.58 -21.54
C LYS A 1025 15.16 1.20 -22.60
N LYS A 1026 15.15 1.88 -23.76
CA LYS A 1026 14.09 1.76 -24.78
C LYS A 1026 14.41 0.78 -25.91
N MET A 1027 15.68 0.45 -26.11
CA MET A 1027 16.14 -0.45 -27.16
C MET A 1027 17.43 -1.17 -26.77
N LEU A 1028 17.85 -2.17 -27.56
CA LEU A 1028 19.13 -2.85 -27.34
C LEU A 1028 20.31 -1.89 -27.56
N PRO A 1029 21.45 -2.12 -26.89
CA PRO A 1029 22.64 -1.31 -27.08
C PRO A 1029 23.07 -1.18 -28.55
N ARG A 1030 23.60 -0.02 -28.90
CA ARG A 1030 24.26 0.23 -30.18
C ARG A 1030 25.64 0.81 -29.90
N ILE A 1031 26.67 0.20 -30.47
CA ILE A 1031 28.05 0.44 -30.06
C ILE A 1031 28.78 1.13 -31.21
N PRO A 1032 29.33 2.34 -31.01
CA PRO A 1032 30.20 2.97 -32.01
C PRO A 1032 31.57 2.27 -32.05
N LEU A 1033 32.31 2.50 -33.13
CA LEU A 1033 33.76 2.26 -33.18
C LEU A 1033 34.44 3.58 -32.82
N VAL A 1034 35.30 3.57 -31.80
CA VAL A 1034 36.08 4.75 -31.38
C VAL A 1034 37.08 5.19 -32.46
N ASP A 1035 37.33 6.49 -32.56
CA ASP A 1035 38.19 7.03 -33.63
C ASP A 1035 39.66 6.61 -33.48
N LYS A 1036 40.15 6.58 -32.24
CA LYS A 1036 41.56 6.29 -31.96
C LYS A 1036 41.79 4.81 -31.72
N LYS A 1037 42.82 4.29 -32.38
CA LYS A 1037 43.27 2.91 -32.20
C LYS A 1037 43.67 2.61 -30.75
N GLU A 1038 44.29 3.56 -30.08
CA GLU A 1038 44.71 3.44 -28.68
C GLU A 1038 43.51 3.23 -27.75
N ASP A 1039 42.42 3.96 -28.01
CA ASP A 1039 41.19 3.86 -27.21
C ASP A 1039 40.52 2.50 -27.41
N PHE A 1040 40.48 1.97 -28.65
CA PHE A 1040 39.96 0.62 -28.91
C PHE A 1040 40.69 -0.44 -28.08
N TRP A 1041 42.03 -0.40 -28.08
CA TRP A 1041 42.84 -1.35 -27.32
C TRP A 1041 42.71 -1.12 -25.81
N ALA A 1042 42.54 0.12 -25.35
CA ALA A 1042 42.28 0.43 -23.95
C ALA A 1042 40.95 -0.18 -23.47
N PHE A 1043 39.86 0.01 -24.23
CA PHE A 1043 38.55 -0.61 -23.93
C PHE A 1043 38.62 -2.14 -24.02
N SER A 1044 39.28 -2.71 -25.03
CA SER A 1044 39.42 -4.16 -25.17
C SER A 1044 40.21 -4.77 -24.00
N LYS A 1045 41.33 -4.13 -23.61
CA LYS A 1045 42.15 -4.57 -22.46
C LYS A 1045 41.39 -4.46 -21.15
N ALA A 1046 40.72 -3.34 -20.90
CA ALA A 1046 39.88 -3.16 -19.71
C ALA A 1046 38.74 -4.19 -19.69
N GLY A 1047 38.11 -4.46 -20.83
CA GLY A 1047 37.10 -5.50 -20.98
C GLY A 1047 37.61 -6.90 -20.64
N ARG A 1048 38.85 -7.24 -21.03
CA ARG A 1048 39.50 -8.50 -20.63
C ARG A 1048 39.74 -8.58 -19.12
N GLN A 1049 40.23 -7.49 -18.51
CA GLN A 1049 40.46 -7.42 -17.06
C GLN A 1049 39.15 -7.53 -16.27
N LEU A 1050 38.11 -6.80 -16.68
CA LEU A 1050 36.78 -6.90 -16.10
C LEU A 1050 36.19 -8.30 -16.26
N ALA A 1051 36.37 -8.91 -17.43
CA ALA A 1051 35.86 -10.25 -17.66
C ALA A 1051 36.54 -11.30 -16.79
N ASP A 1052 37.87 -11.26 -16.70
CA ASP A 1052 38.63 -12.15 -15.83
C ASP A 1052 38.16 -12.03 -14.36
N LEU A 1053 38.01 -10.80 -13.89
CA LEU A 1053 37.55 -10.50 -12.54
C LEU A 1053 36.12 -11.00 -12.27
N HIS A 1054 35.20 -10.77 -13.20
CA HIS A 1054 33.78 -11.11 -13.03
C HIS A 1054 33.49 -12.60 -13.26
N LEU A 1055 34.29 -13.31 -14.05
CA LEU A 1055 34.16 -14.77 -14.23
C LEU A 1055 34.77 -15.52 -13.03
N HIS A 1056 35.88 -15.02 -12.48
CA HIS A 1056 36.58 -15.61 -11.34
C HIS A 1056 36.24 -14.95 -10.00
N TYR A 1057 35.04 -14.36 -9.89
CA TYR A 1057 34.59 -13.58 -8.73
C TYR A 1057 34.58 -14.35 -7.41
N GLU A 1058 34.57 -15.68 -7.44
CA GLU A 1058 34.58 -16.55 -6.25
C GLU A 1058 35.99 -16.74 -5.66
N THR A 1059 37.03 -16.43 -6.44
CA THR A 1059 38.43 -16.78 -6.11
C THR A 1059 39.38 -15.59 -6.05
N VAL A 1060 38.87 -14.35 -6.11
CA VAL A 1060 39.70 -13.16 -5.96
C VAL A 1060 40.13 -13.04 -4.51
N GLU A 1061 41.43 -12.83 -4.29
CA GLU A 1061 41.97 -12.67 -2.94
C GLU A 1061 41.30 -11.50 -2.20
N PRO A 1062 41.03 -11.62 -0.89
CA PRO A 1062 40.48 -10.52 -0.10
C PRO A 1062 41.32 -9.24 -0.17
N ILE A 1063 40.65 -8.08 -0.12
CA ILE A 1063 41.35 -6.80 -0.06
C ILE A 1063 42.11 -6.67 1.28
N SER A 1064 43.29 -6.05 1.25
CA SER A 1064 44.05 -5.75 2.46
C SER A 1064 43.34 -4.68 3.31
N GLY A 1065 43.50 -4.76 4.64
CA GLY A 1065 42.96 -3.76 5.57
C GLY A 1065 41.56 -4.04 6.12
N LEU A 1066 40.92 -5.16 5.74
CA LEU A 1066 39.71 -5.63 6.44
C LEU A 1066 40.05 -6.10 7.86
N ASP A 1067 39.24 -5.71 8.83
CA ASP A 1067 39.31 -6.17 10.21
C ASP A 1067 38.21 -7.22 10.45
N VAL A 1068 38.60 -8.49 10.54
CA VAL A 1068 37.66 -9.59 10.77
C VAL A 1068 37.76 -10.08 12.21
N LYS A 1069 36.67 -9.92 12.94
CA LYS A 1069 36.53 -10.40 14.31
C LYS A 1069 35.86 -11.76 14.34
N PHE A 1070 36.55 -12.72 14.94
CA PHE A 1070 36.06 -14.07 15.26
C PHE A 1070 35.76 -14.20 16.75
N THR A 1071 34.66 -14.88 17.11
CA THR A 1071 34.26 -15.10 18.50
C THR A 1071 33.74 -16.52 18.72
N GLY A 1072 34.00 -17.08 19.91
CA GLY A 1072 33.71 -18.48 20.24
C GLY A 1072 34.67 -19.47 19.59
N ASP A 1073 34.57 -20.74 20.01
CA ASP A 1073 35.35 -21.85 19.46
C ASP A 1073 34.74 -22.32 18.12
N ILE A 1074 35.59 -22.73 17.17
CA ILE A 1074 35.17 -23.07 15.80
C ILE A 1074 34.29 -24.33 15.75
N GLY A 1075 34.42 -25.27 16.68
CA GLY A 1075 33.55 -26.46 16.74
C GLY A 1075 33.41 -27.17 15.38
N ASP A 1076 32.18 -27.30 14.90
CA ASP A 1076 31.90 -27.72 13.52
C ASP A 1076 32.00 -26.52 12.57
N GLU A 1077 32.85 -26.65 11.53
CA GLU A 1077 33.09 -25.54 10.60
C GLU A 1077 31.85 -25.15 9.78
N TYR A 1078 30.96 -26.08 9.43
CA TYR A 1078 29.76 -25.75 8.68
C TYR A 1078 28.78 -24.95 9.53
N ASP A 1079 28.66 -25.28 10.82
CA ASP A 1079 27.84 -24.51 11.75
C ASP A 1079 28.46 -23.13 12.02
N TYR A 1080 29.78 -23.07 12.23
CA TYR A 1080 30.47 -21.81 12.55
C TYR A 1080 30.42 -20.77 11.42
N PHE A 1081 30.56 -21.22 10.17
CA PHE A 1081 30.48 -20.36 8.98
C PHE A 1081 29.07 -20.31 8.36
N SER A 1082 28.05 -20.87 9.04
CA SER A 1082 26.68 -20.81 8.56
C SER A 1082 26.14 -19.37 8.53
N VAL A 1083 25.30 -19.10 7.54
CA VAL A 1083 24.61 -17.83 7.34
C VAL A 1083 23.11 -18.04 7.51
N GLU A 1084 22.51 -17.33 8.46
CA GLU A 1084 21.07 -17.12 8.48
C GLU A 1084 20.71 -15.92 7.60
N LYS A 1085 21.34 -14.77 7.87
CA LYS A 1085 21.19 -13.53 7.10
C LYS A 1085 22.31 -12.53 7.39
N LEU A 1086 23.04 -12.13 6.37
CA LEU A 1086 24.02 -11.04 6.44
C LEU A 1086 23.32 -9.68 6.66
N ARG A 1087 23.89 -8.82 7.51
CA ARG A 1087 23.28 -7.51 7.80
C ARG A 1087 24.31 -6.44 8.16
N PHE A 1088 23.98 -5.19 7.86
CA PHE A 1088 24.67 -4.04 8.45
C PHE A 1088 24.24 -3.86 9.91
N PRO A 1089 25.12 -3.35 10.81
CA PRO A 1089 24.73 -2.96 12.17
C PRO A 1089 23.60 -1.93 12.20
N SER A 1090 23.61 -1.01 11.22
CA SER A 1090 22.57 -0.01 10.97
C SER A 1090 22.66 0.43 9.52
N LYS A 1091 21.60 1.03 8.96
CA LYS A 1091 21.55 1.44 7.54
C LYS A 1091 22.68 2.38 7.12
N ASP A 1092 23.20 3.18 8.05
CA ASP A 1092 24.23 4.20 7.78
C ASP A 1092 25.67 3.68 8.03
N LYS A 1093 25.82 2.45 8.55
CA LYS A 1093 27.13 1.84 8.84
C LYS A 1093 27.41 0.71 7.87
N LYS A 1094 27.74 1.07 6.63
CA LYS A 1094 28.06 0.12 5.55
C LYS A 1094 29.51 -0.36 5.57
N ASP A 1095 30.37 0.25 6.35
CA ASP A 1095 31.77 -0.15 6.57
C ASP A 1095 31.92 -1.48 7.32
N THR A 1096 30.82 -2.00 7.88
CA THR A 1096 30.79 -3.22 8.70
C THR A 1096 29.65 -4.15 8.29
N ILE A 1097 29.94 -5.44 8.09
CA ILE A 1097 28.96 -6.51 7.88
C ILE A 1097 28.98 -7.47 9.07
N ILE A 1098 27.82 -7.67 9.68
CA ILE A 1098 27.59 -8.76 10.63
C ILE A 1098 27.28 -10.01 9.79
N TYR A 1099 28.20 -10.97 9.81
CA TYR A 1099 28.07 -12.21 9.06
C TYR A 1099 27.14 -13.19 9.79
N ASN A 1100 27.44 -13.46 11.06
CA ASN A 1100 26.59 -14.23 11.98
C ASN A 1100 26.92 -13.86 13.44
N SER A 1101 26.56 -14.69 14.42
CA SER A 1101 26.89 -14.47 15.84
C SER A 1101 28.38 -14.59 16.15
N HIS A 1102 29.16 -15.25 15.29
CA HIS A 1102 30.57 -15.56 15.49
C HIS A 1102 31.50 -14.59 14.77
N ILE A 1103 31.08 -14.11 13.58
CA ILE A 1103 31.94 -13.42 12.62
C ILE A 1103 31.39 -12.02 12.32
N THR A 1104 32.27 -11.02 12.37
CA THR A 1104 31.99 -9.65 11.94
C THR A 1104 33.15 -9.14 11.07
N ILE A 1105 32.82 -8.56 9.91
CA ILE A 1105 33.78 -8.04 8.94
C ILE A 1105 33.67 -6.51 8.95
N SER A 1106 34.75 -5.80 9.28
CA SER A 1106 34.80 -4.33 9.37
C SER A 1106 35.90 -3.75 8.48
N GLY A 1107 35.90 -2.44 8.27
CA GLY A 1107 36.89 -1.75 7.43
C GLY A 1107 36.62 -1.89 5.93
N ILE A 1108 35.36 -2.16 5.55
CA ILE A 1108 34.97 -2.28 4.14
C ILE A 1108 35.04 -0.90 3.47
N PRO A 1109 35.81 -0.71 2.38
CA PRO A 1109 35.91 0.58 1.72
C PRO A 1109 34.57 1.04 1.13
N GLU A 1110 34.21 2.31 1.31
CA GLU A 1110 32.96 2.88 0.74
C GLU A 1110 32.89 2.70 -0.79
N LYS A 1111 34.04 2.80 -1.46
CA LYS A 1111 34.22 2.57 -2.90
C LYS A 1111 33.68 1.21 -3.37
N ALA A 1112 33.73 0.18 -2.53
CA ALA A 1112 33.23 -1.15 -2.90
C ALA A 1112 31.71 -1.14 -3.17
N TYR A 1113 30.97 -0.16 -2.63
CA TYR A 1113 29.54 -0.01 -2.87
C TYR A 1113 29.21 0.79 -4.14
N GLU A 1114 30.19 1.41 -4.80
CA GLU A 1114 30.00 2.14 -6.06
C GLU A 1114 29.76 1.20 -7.25
N TYR A 1115 30.25 -0.05 -7.18
CA TYR A 1115 29.98 -1.04 -8.22
C TYR A 1115 28.54 -1.56 -8.12
N ILE A 1116 27.66 -0.94 -8.91
CA ILE A 1116 26.24 -1.28 -8.99
C ILE A 1116 25.99 -2.14 -10.24
N VAL A 1117 25.37 -3.29 -10.03
CA VAL A 1117 24.84 -4.17 -11.07
C VAL A 1117 23.36 -4.41 -10.78
N ASN A 1118 22.48 -4.24 -11.77
CA ASN A 1118 21.05 -4.52 -11.62
C ASN A 1118 20.41 -3.79 -10.39
N GLY A 1119 20.83 -2.55 -10.14
CA GLY A 1119 20.25 -1.65 -9.13
C GLY A 1119 20.68 -1.85 -7.66
N LYS A 1120 21.63 -2.75 -7.38
CA LYS A 1120 22.25 -2.93 -6.05
C LYS A 1120 23.77 -3.03 -6.19
N SER A 1121 24.50 -2.73 -5.12
CA SER A 1121 25.94 -3.04 -5.09
C SER A 1121 26.16 -4.56 -5.15
N ALA A 1122 27.29 -5.01 -5.69
CA ALA A 1122 27.65 -6.43 -5.71
C ALA A 1122 27.64 -7.07 -4.32
N ILE A 1123 28.08 -6.33 -3.30
CA ILE A 1123 28.04 -6.75 -1.88
C ILE A 1123 26.59 -6.96 -1.41
N GLU A 1124 25.70 -6.01 -1.68
CA GLU A 1124 24.29 -6.13 -1.28
C GLU A 1124 23.57 -7.26 -2.03
N TRP A 1125 24.03 -7.68 -3.21
CA TRP A 1125 23.52 -8.90 -3.87
C TRP A 1125 23.86 -10.16 -3.09
N ILE A 1126 25.10 -10.30 -2.60
CA ILE A 1126 25.47 -11.43 -1.75
C ILE A 1126 24.61 -11.44 -0.48
N MET A 1127 24.44 -10.28 0.17
CA MET A 1127 23.59 -10.16 1.36
C MET A 1127 22.11 -10.49 1.10
N ASP A 1128 21.60 -10.18 -0.10
CA ASP A 1128 20.22 -10.44 -0.50
C ASP A 1128 19.98 -11.90 -0.89
N ARG A 1129 20.98 -12.59 -1.44
CA ARG A 1129 20.83 -13.94 -1.98
C ARG A 1129 21.31 -15.03 -1.04
N TYR A 1130 22.43 -14.83 -0.36
CA TYR A 1130 22.97 -15.78 0.61
C TYR A 1130 22.33 -15.54 1.98
N GLN A 1131 21.06 -15.93 2.09
CA GLN A 1131 20.29 -15.97 3.32
C GLN A 1131 19.34 -17.18 3.29
N VAL A 1132 18.96 -17.67 4.45
CA VAL A 1132 17.94 -18.73 4.54
C VAL A 1132 16.57 -18.12 4.29
N THR A 1133 15.86 -18.64 3.29
CA THR A 1133 14.51 -18.17 2.95
C THR A 1133 13.50 -19.31 2.93
N VAL A 1134 12.24 -18.96 3.19
CA VAL A 1134 11.10 -19.86 3.01
C VAL A 1134 10.06 -19.12 2.20
N ASP A 1135 9.69 -19.67 1.05
CA ASP A 1135 8.62 -19.13 0.24
C ASP A 1135 7.27 -19.31 0.94
N LYS A 1136 6.47 -18.24 1.02
CA LYS A 1136 5.24 -18.25 1.82
C LYS A 1136 4.15 -19.13 1.23
N ASP A 1137 4.07 -19.19 -0.10
CA ASP A 1137 2.96 -19.83 -0.80
C ASP A 1137 3.20 -21.34 -0.95
N SER A 1138 4.43 -21.73 -1.31
CA SER A 1138 4.81 -23.14 -1.45
C SER A 1138 5.29 -23.78 -0.14
N GLY A 1139 5.79 -22.98 0.81
CA GLY A 1139 6.45 -23.47 2.02
C GLY A 1139 7.85 -24.06 1.79
N ILE A 1140 8.39 -23.95 0.58
CA ILE A 1140 9.71 -24.49 0.24
C ILE A 1140 10.80 -23.61 0.87
N LYS A 1141 11.70 -24.27 1.62
CA LYS A 1141 12.91 -23.65 2.17
C LYS A 1141 14.04 -23.66 1.14
N ASN A 1142 14.71 -22.53 0.94
CA ASN A 1142 15.96 -22.44 0.19
C ASN A 1142 17.07 -21.99 1.15
N ASP A 1143 18.03 -22.87 1.42
CA ASP A 1143 19.10 -22.68 2.38
C ASP A 1143 20.45 -22.53 1.67
N CYS A 1144 21.03 -21.33 1.72
CA CYS A 1144 22.30 -21.04 1.07
C CYS A 1144 23.48 -21.85 1.61
N ASN A 1145 23.40 -22.39 2.83
CA ASN A 1145 24.46 -23.18 3.45
C ASN A 1145 24.56 -24.58 2.82
N ASP A 1146 23.51 -25.06 2.17
CA ASP A 1146 23.54 -26.37 1.51
C ASP A 1146 24.46 -26.35 0.29
N TRP A 1147 24.63 -25.19 -0.36
CA TRP A 1147 25.63 -25.01 -1.42
C TRP A 1147 27.05 -25.24 -0.89
N ALA A 1148 27.38 -24.68 0.27
CA ALA A 1148 28.67 -24.87 0.93
C ALA A 1148 28.93 -26.34 1.27
N LYS A 1149 27.90 -27.06 1.75
CA LYS A 1149 27.96 -28.50 2.05
C LYS A 1149 28.13 -29.35 0.80
N GLU A 1150 27.36 -29.09 -0.24
CA GLU A 1150 27.41 -29.83 -1.51
C GLU A 1150 28.79 -29.70 -2.17
N HIS A 1151 29.39 -28.50 -2.09
CA HIS A 1151 30.74 -28.21 -2.60
C HIS A 1151 31.87 -28.58 -1.64
N LYS A 1152 31.55 -29.11 -0.45
CA LYS A 1152 32.50 -29.47 0.61
C LYS A 1152 33.43 -28.33 1.04
N LYS A 1153 32.90 -27.11 1.10
CA LYS A 1153 33.62 -25.87 1.44
C LYS A 1153 32.87 -25.12 2.55
N PRO A 1154 33.13 -25.39 3.84
CA PRO A 1154 32.42 -24.76 4.95
C PRO A 1154 32.44 -23.23 4.92
N ARG A 1155 33.57 -22.66 4.49
CA ARG A 1155 33.81 -21.21 4.40
C ARG A 1155 33.33 -20.55 3.12
N TYR A 1156 32.67 -21.28 2.21
CA TYR A 1156 32.36 -20.79 0.87
C TYR A 1156 31.73 -19.38 0.86
N ILE A 1157 30.68 -19.15 1.66
CA ILE A 1157 29.95 -17.86 1.66
C ILE A 1157 30.82 -16.75 2.30
N TYR A 1158 31.60 -17.08 3.32
CA TYR A 1158 32.54 -16.17 3.97
C TYR A 1158 33.66 -15.75 3.02
N ASP A 1159 34.29 -16.69 2.31
CA ASP A 1159 35.35 -16.35 1.35
C ASP A 1159 34.76 -15.58 0.14
N LEU A 1160 33.54 -15.93 -0.29
CA LEU A 1160 32.84 -15.22 -1.36
C LEU A 1160 32.58 -13.75 -1.05
N ILE A 1161 32.08 -13.41 0.15
CA ILE A 1161 31.80 -12.00 0.48
C ILE A 1161 33.10 -11.17 0.52
N LEU A 1162 34.20 -11.75 0.99
CA LEU A 1162 35.51 -11.09 0.99
C LEU A 1162 36.06 -10.87 -0.42
N SER A 1163 35.92 -11.88 -1.28
CA SER A 1163 36.29 -11.80 -2.70
C SER A 1163 35.49 -10.70 -3.40
N ILE A 1164 34.16 -10.65 -3.20
CA ILE A 1164 33.27 -9.67 -3.83
C ILE A 1164 33.58 -8.23 -3.41
N ILE A 1165 34.02 -8.00 -2.17
CA ILE A 1165 34.49 -6.66 -1.74
C ILE A 1165 35.65 -6.21 -2.63
N ASN A 1166 36.63 -7.08 -2.87
CA ASN A 1166 37.80 -6.73 -3.69
C ASN A 1166 37.46 -6.64 -5.18
N VAL A 1167 36.64 -7.57 -5.70
CA VAL A 1167 36.07 -7.48 -7.06
C VAL A 1167 35.45 -6.10 -7.27
N SER A 1168 34.63 -5.64 -6.34
CA SER A 1168 33.96 -4.35 -6.48
C SER A 1168 34.93 -3.17 -6.53
N CYS A 1169 35.95 -3.15 -5.66
CA CYS A 1169 36.98 -2.11 -5.67
C CYS A 1169 37.77 -2.09 -6.99
N GLN A 1170 38.21 -3.26 -7.46
CA GLN A 1170 38.99 -3.38 -8.70
C GLN A 1170 38.15 -3.05 -9.94
N THR A 1171 36.87 -3.44 -9.98
CA THR A 1171 35.95 -3.04 -11.04
C THR A 1171 35.86 -1.52 -11.13
N VAL A 1172 35.69 -0.83 -9.99
CA VAL A 1172 35.65 0.64 -9.98
C VAL A 1172 36.97 1.25 -10.44
N ASP A 1173 38.12 0.70 -10.04
CA ASP A 1173 39.44 1.14 -10.53
C ASP A 1173 39.56 1.03 -12.05
N ILE A 1174 39.20 -0.12 -12.61
CA ILE A 1174 39.28 -0.37 -14.05
C ILE A 1174 38.35 0.59 -14.80
N VAL A 1175 37.09 0.73 -14.33
CA VAL A 1175 36.10 1.61 -14.96
C VAL A 1175 36.53 3.08 -14.92
N ASN A 1176 37.08 3.55 -13.80
CA ASN A 1176 37.59 4.92 -13.69
C ASN A 1176 38.84 5.18 -14.54
N SER A 1177 39.54 4.12 -15.00
CA SER A 1177 40.69 4.22 -15.89
C SER A 1177 40.34 4.18 -17.38
N LEU A 1178 39.07 4.00 -17.73
CA LEU A 1178 38.61 3.96 -19.13
C LEU A 1178 38.85 5.29 -19.85
N PRO A 1179 39.13 5.27 -21.16
CA PRO A 1179 39.20 6.50 -21.96
C PRO A 1179 37.89 7.28 -21.89
N VAL A 1180 38.00 8.61 -21.73
CA VAL A 1180 36.84 9.50 -21.76
C VAL A 1180 36.47 9.78 -23.22
N ILE A 1181 35.25 9.43 -23.61
CA ILE A 1181 34.71 9.69 -24.95
C ILE A 1181 33.81 10.92 -24.90
N SER A 1182 34.10 11.92 -25.74
CA SER A 1182 33.19 13.04 -25.96
C SER A 1182 32.22 12.68 -27.07
N PHE A 1183 30.94 12.95 -26.83
CA PHE A 1183 29.87 12.73 -27.79
C PHE A 1183 29.18 14.05 -28.19
N ASP A 1184 29.72 15.22 -27.86
CA ASP A 1184 29.11 16.51 -28.20
C ASP A 1184 29.52 16.96 -29.63
N GLU A 1185 28.58 17.56 -30.36
CA GLU A 1185 28.66 17.77 -31.82
C GLU A 1185 29.77 18.74 -32.32
N THR A 1186 30.44 18.28 -33.39
CA THR A 1186 31.01 19.00 -34.56
C THR A 1186 32.33 19.77 -34.46
N GLU A 1187 33.42 19.08 -34.85
CA GLU A 1187 34.35 19.55 -35.91
C GLU A 1187 35.12 18.34 -36.48
N ASN A 1188 34.45 17.49 -37.27
CA ASN A 1188 35.02 16.73 -38.40
C ASN A 1188 33.96 15.80 -39.01
N LYS A 1189 33.09 16.37 -39.84
CA LYS A 1189 32.43 15.59 -40.88
C LYS A 1189 33.45 15.32 -41.99
N ASP A 1190 34.38 14.41 -41.73
CA ASP A 1190 35.29 13.84 -42.73
C ASP A 1190 35.49 12.33 -42.49
N CYS A 1191 34.43 11.64 -42.07
CA CYS A 1191 34.32 10.19 -42.18
C CYS A 1191 32.94 9.83 -42.76
N LEU A 1192 32.65 10.36 -43.96
CA LEU A 1192 31.68 9.72 -44.83
C LEU A 1192 32.26 8.36 -45.21
N TYR A 1193 31.52 7.30 -44.90
CA TYR A 1193 31.66 6.00 -45.54
C TYR A 1193 31.78 6.22 -47.06
N LYS A 1194 32.99 6.04 -47.61
CA LYS A 1194 33.14 5.93 -49.06
C LYS A 1194 32.58 4.57 -49.46
N GLU A 1195 31.33 4.58 -49.92
CA GLU A 1195 30.84 3.58 -50.86
C GLU A 1195 31.76 3.64 -52.08
N ASN A 1196 32.64 2.66 -52.21
CA ASN A 1196 33.28 2.38 -53.50
C ASN A 1196 32.27 1.62 -54.35
N ASP A 1197 31.32 2.34 -54.94
CA ASP A 1197 30.60 1.91 -56.13
C ASP A 1197 31.24 2.60 -57.34
N GLU A 1198 32.17 1.89 -57.99
CA GLU A 1198 32.38 2.10 -59.42
C GLU A 1198 31.28 1.31 -60.15
N ASP A 1199 30.19 1.98 -60.52
CA ASP A 1199 29.79 2.05 -61.93
C ASP A 1199 28.57 2.97 -62.19
N ILE A 1200 28.84 3.98 -63.03
CA ILE A 1200 27.97 4.56 -64.08
C ILE A 1200 27.00 5.72 -63.73
N TYR A 1201 27.56 6.94 -63.82
CA TYR A 1201 27.19 8.08 -64.69
C TYR A 1201 25.72 8.57 -64.85
N LEU A 1202 25.46 9.73 -64.21
CA LEU A 1202 25.12 11.05 -64.78
C LEU A 1202 23.96 11.23 -65.80
N SER A 1203 22.95 12.02 -65.41
CA SER A 1203 22.71 13.40 -65.93
C SER A 1203 21.46 14.02 -65.28
N LYS A 1204 21.61 15.13 -64.54
CA LYS A 1204 21.15 16.52 -64.87
C LYS A 1204 19.70 16.57 -65.39
N VAL A 1205 18.78 17.36 -64.82
CA VAL A 1205 18.80 18.83 -64.78
C VAL A 1205 17.86 19.35 -63.67
N ALA A 1206 18.30 20.42 -63.01
CA ALA A 1206 17.55 21.21 -62.02
C ALA A 1206 16.40 22.00 -62.65
N ILE A 1207 15.26 22.14 -61.95
CA ILE A 1207 14.41 23.34 -62.01
C ILE A 1207 13.82 23.64 -60.62
N ASP A 1208 13.86 24.94 -60.32
CA ASP A 1208 13.42 25.75 -59.18
C ASP A 1208 12.16 25.36 -58.39
N LYS A 1209 12.16 25.81 -57.13
CA LYS A 1209 10.99 26.07 -56.26
C LYS A 1209 9.95 27.00 -56.97
N PRO A 1210 8.80 27.32 -56.35
CA PRO A 1210 7.71 26.48 -55.83
C PRO A 1210 6.32 27.00 -56.30
N VAL A 1211 5.29 26.16 -56.47
CA VAL A 1211 3.88 26.62 -56.42
C VAL A 1211 2.99 25.51 -55.86
N TYR A 1212 2.20 25.89 -54.85
CA TYR A 1212 1.11 25.17 -54.17
C TYR A 1212 0.46 23.97 -54.88
N LYS A 1213 0.42 22.84 -54.17
CA LYS A 1213 -0.83 22.33 -53.56
C LYS A 1213 -0.54 21.39 -52.41
#